data_AF-A0A5Y3V4B7-F1
#
_entry.id   AF-A0A5Y3V4B7-F1
#
_cell.length_a   1.000
_cell.length_b   1.000
_cell.length_c   1.000
_cell.angle_alpha   90.00
_cell.angle_beta   90.00
_cell.angle_gamma   90.00
#
_symmetry.space_group_name_H-M   'P 1'
#
loop_
_entity.id
_entity.type
_entity.pdbx_description
1 polymer ?
#
loop_
_entity_poly.entity_id
_entity_poly.type
_entity_poly.pdbx_seq_one_letter_code
_entity_poly.pdbx_strand_id
1 'polypeptide(L)'
;MMPVDSHRSFPLNARASWHGGVHVTHTDMVRAIADGEVVSFRAPSSTERRDAFPLNYNGRTDDGYVLLKHKTDIGENCSVVYYSLYMHFMGQLAPSIRGGARIWRKDPIGQSGMVDNVNAFHFQVFCDNENMLKLTGRTTPELDISSDGRTDTVYGDIHFYLPAGTHFYATVPDPSSPDTGHLNTVHTSTEPLYVSMTFETGDCTMVTRRQNATTAALFDLVGQPLVNTDVVQNDNDVMKYEYSLYKTACRLYPQNPSAGFELLRFGRVINTEHETLMPANAPLWRTVSFPGGTGMVNLASSDIKKFSDADFPHWTGWRMVDDDTDNNSQCNSPFIAGLQESGHFSDLSSRLVCHFPLEWNAATFDQRYAWLKSGSDDAPAMSDQDYDRLKSHVSALCFDTGELGTGRLWHFHPAAFISHFRKCCWLSKSELKQIVPRNVLRIAGRNDYRWEAITYRDRAGSVADNIRMHINRAMQKHLITTPLRIACFLGNGIQETTWLGTMEEGYRYTETDPRTHQVIRRYNIWYYPWYGRGLLQLTNPENYFDYFSFRGRTYPENIRNALISEYNRLFSRRNLRYTDNHLSDTENHVPEDIIRWRNNVSSDSHEAASSAGFYWVKSNMALYADNGHVLERCSVNTQGNGIKIYYRSQAFWQASAAVNLPSQIDNGQYQGLNGFHDRCCVYGSAIAVLTEQKFPDSNNNPVNEQPESDQLRRE
;
A
#
# COMPACT_ATOMS: atom_id res chain seq x y z
N MET A 1 6.21 -15.87 -13.81
CA MET A 1 6.78 -14.59 -14.29
C MET A 1 6.54 -14.55 -15.80
N MET A 2 6.07 -13.44 -16.37
CA MET A 2 5.88 -13.37 -17.83
C MET A 2 7.27 -13.45 -18.51
N PRO A 3 7.41 -14.21 -19.61
CA PRO A 3 8.70 -14.37 -20.27
C PRO A 3 9.14 -13.05 -20.94
N VAL A 4 10.36 -12.61 -20.63
CA VAL A 4 10.99 -11.41 -21.18
C VAL A 4 12.08 -11.83 -22.15
N ASP A 5 12.20 -11.15 -23.29
CA ASP A 5 13.32 -11.36 -24.21
C ASP A 5 14.62 -10.84 -23.58
N SER A 6 15.55 -11.75 -23.29
CA SER A 6 16.83 -11.42 -22.66
C SER A 6 17.72 -10.53 -23.54
N HIS A 7 17.47 -10.44 -24.84
CA HIS A 7 18.20 -9.58 -25.78
C HIS A 7 17.62 -8.15 -25.84
N ARG A 8 16.45 -7.93 -25.24
CA ARG A 8 15.70 -6.66 -25.25
C ARG A 8 15.09 -6.41 -23.88
N SER A 9 15.97 -6.39 -22.89
CA SER A 9 15.61 -6.22 -21.48
C SER A 9 16.17 -4.91 -20.95
N PHE A 10 15.64 -4.47 -19.82
CA PHE A 10 16.17 -3.34 -19.08
C PHE A 10 17.44 -3.77 -18.31
N PRO A 11 18.47 -2.90 -18.18
CA PRO A 11 18.62 -1.60 -18.83
C PRO A 11 19.36 -1.65 -20.18
N LEU A 12 19.76 -2.84 -20.66
CA LEU A 12 20.59 -3.00 -21.86
C LEU A 12 19.97 -3.96 -22.88
N ASN A 13 20.01 -3.56 -24.15
CA ASN A 13 19.80 -4.49 -25.25
C ASN A 13 21.06 -5.33 -25.54
N ALA A 14 20.94 -6.30 -26.45
CA ALA A 14 22.03 -7.22 -26.83
C ALA A 14 23.28 -6.55 -27.43
N ARG A 15 23.26 -5.25 -27.72
CA ARG A 15 24.42 -4.47 -28.22
C ARG A 15 24.95 -3.48 -27.18
N ALA A 16 24.71 -3.75 -25.89
CA ALA A 16 25.14 -2.90 -24.77
C ALA A 16 24.68 -1.43 -24.89
N SER A 17 23.54 -1.19 -25.53
CA SER A 17 22.91 0.13 -25.63
C SER A 17 21.74 0.22 -24.66
N TRP A 18 21.54 1.41 -24.10
CA TRP A 18 20.46 1.71 -23.15
C TRP A 18 19.10 1.32 -23.72
N HIS A 19 18.31 0.58 -22.93
CA HIS A 19 16.95 0.18 -23.25
C HIS A 19 16.04 0.44 -22.04
N GLY A 20 15.01 1.27 -22.25
CA GLY A 20 14.18 1.81 -21.17
C GLY A 20 13.10 0.87 -20.64
N GLY A 21 12.93 -0.31 -21.24
CA GLY A 21 11.86 -1.23 -20.88
C GLY A 21 12.21 -2.68 -21.12
N VAL A 22 11.18 -3.49 -21.29
CA VAL A 22 11.30 -4.91 -21.57
C VAL A 22 10.34 -5.30 -22.68
N HIS A 23 10.76 -6.25 -23.52
CA HIS A 23 9.87 -6.94 -24.45
C HIS A 23 9.30 -8.18 -23.78
N VAL A 24 7.99 -8.18 -23.55
CA VAL A 24 7.26 -9.30 -22.92
C VAL A 24 6.68 -10.19 -24.01
N THR A 25 7.07 -11.46 -24.05
CA THR A 25 6.58 -12.42 -25.04
C THR A 25 5.22 -12.97 -24.64
N HIS A 26 4.16 -12.47 -25.26
CA HIS A 26 2.79 -12.85 -24.94
C HIS A 26 1.84 -12.62 -26.11
N THR A 27 0.70 -13.31 -26.08
CA THR A 27 -0.42 -13.15 -27.03
C THR A 27 -1.69 -12.58 -26.39
N ASP A 28 -1.63 -12.04 -25.17
CA ASP A 28 -2.84 -11.66 -24.43
C ASP A 28 -3.21 -10.20 -24.66
N MET A 29 -4.44 -9.87 -24.27
CA MET A 29 -4.89 -8.50 -24.08
C MET A 29 -4.13 -7.85 -22.93
N VAL A 30 -3.39 -6.78 -23.23
CA VAL A 30 -2.65 -6.00 -22.24
C VAL A 30 -3.58 -5.03 -21.53
N ARG A 31 -3.34 -4.80 -20.23
CA ARG A 31 -4.18 -3.99 -19.35
C ARG A 31 -3.37 -2.92 -18.62
N ALA A 32 -4.05 -1.85 -18.21
CA ALA A 32 -3.44 -0.78 -17.42
C ALA A 32 -2.94 -1.30 -16.07
N ILE A 33 -1.71 -0.94 -15.70
CA ILE A 33 -1.10 -1.36 -14.41
C ILE A 33 -1.62 -0.54 -13.22
N ALA A 34 -2.12 0.67 -13.50
CA ALA A 34 -2.60 1.65 -12.54
C ALA A 34 -3.55 2.63 -13.24
N ASP A 35 -4.30 3.39 -12.45
CA ASP A 35 -5.11 4.48 -12.97
C ASP A 35 -4.24 5.53 -13.68
N GLY A 36 -4.67 6.02 -14.82
CA GLY A 36 -3.90 6.97 -15.62
C GLY A 36 -4.74 7.74 -16.63
N GLU A 37 -4.09 8.72 -17.25
CA GLU A 37 -4.64 9.50 -18.34
C GLU A 37 -3.86 9.21 -19.63
N VAL A 38 -4.56 9.00 -20.74
CA VAL A 38 -3.94 8.82 -22.05
C VAL A 38 -3.37 10.16 -22.51
N VAL A 39 -2.05 10.28 -22.52
CA VAL A 39 -1.36 11.50 -22.99
C VAL A 39 -0.93 11.41 -24.46
N SER A 40 -0.70 10.20 -24.97
CA SER A 40 -0.36 9.96 -26.37
C SER A 40 -0.69 8.52 -26.77
N PHE A 41 -1.09 8.29 -28.02
CA PHE A 41 -1.36 6.96 -28.55
C PHE A 41 -1.29 6.94 -30.08
N ARG A 42 -1.06 5.75 -30.66
CA ARG A 42 -1.15 5.49 -32.10
C ARG A 42 -1.92 4.20 -32.32
N ALA A 43 -2.96 4.27 -33.16
CA ALA A 43 -3.63 3.08 -33.64
C ALA A 43 -2.65 2.22 -34.46
N PRO A 44 -2.68 0.88 -34.32
CA PRO A 44 -1.80 0.00 -35.10
C PRO A 44 -1.96 0.23 -36.61
N SER A 45 -0.83 0.21 -37.32
CA SER A 45 -0.81 0.19 -38.78
C SER A 45 -1.42 -1.09 -39.34
N SER A 46 -1.81 -1.06 -40.63
CA SER A 46 -2.31 -2.26 -41.31
C SER A 46 -1.22 -3.33 -41.46
N THR A 47 -1.63 -4.57 -41.69
CA THR A 47 -0.70 -5.69 -41.92
C THR A 47 0.20 -5.46 -43.12
N GLU A 48 -0.28 -4.80 -44.18
CA GLU A 48 0.53 -4.47 -45.35
C GLU A 48 1.66 -3.50 -44.99
N ARG A 49 1.38 -2.52 -44.13
CA ARG A 49 2.39 -1.56 -43.65
C ARG A 49 3.35 -2.22 -42.65
N ARG A 50 2.86 -3.10 -41.77
CA ARG A 50 3.68 -3.89 -40.84
C ARG A 50 4.66 -4.82 -41.57
N ASP A 51 4.19 -5.45 -42.65
CA ASP A 51 4.95 -6.46 -43.40
C ASP A 51 5.89 -5.83 -44.45
N ALA A 52 5.93 -4.49 -44.52
CA ALA A 52 6.81 -3.72 -45.39
C ALA A 52 7.83 -2.89 -44.60
N PHE A 53 8.94 -2.52 -45.25
CA PHE A 53 9.84 -1.49 -44.72
C PHE A 53 9.07 -0.16 -44.56
N PRO A 54 9.23 0.59 -43.45
CA PRO A 54 10.27 0.43 -42.44
C PRO A 54 9.93 -0.46 -41.24
N LEU A 55 8.70 -0.95 -41.09
CA LEU A 55 8.30 -1.75 -39.92
C LEU A 55 8.81 -3.20 -39.97
N ASN A 56 9.02 -3.74 -41.17
CA ASN A 56 9.62 -5.06 -41.39
C ASN A 56 11.15 -4.97 -41.59
N TYR A 57 11.87 -4.34 -40.65
CA TYR A 57 13.32 -4.14 -40.76
C TYR A 57 14.12 -5.42 -40.48
N ASN A 58 13.90 -6.03 -39.31
CA ASN A 58 14.45 -7.34 -38.91
C ASN A 58 13.38 -8.44 -38.87
N GLY A 59 12.13 -8.08 -39.13
CA GLY A 59 10.95 -8.91 -39.04
C GLY A 59 9.71 -8.08 -38.81
N ARG A 60 8.53 -8.70 -38.90
CA ARG A 60 7.25 -8.01 -38.73
C ARG A 60 7.17 -7.39 -37.33
N THR A 61 7.02 -6.07 -37.28
CA THR A 61 6.94 -5.30 -36.03
C THR A 61 5.75 -4.35 -36.07
N ASP A 62 4.82 -4.52 -35.13
CA ASP A 62 3.66 -3.63 -34.99
C ASP A 62 4.07 -2.29 -34.35
N ASP A 63 3.35 -1.22 -34.68
CA ASP A 63 3.68 0.16 -34.27
C ASP A 63 2.61 0.79 -33.36
N GLY A 64 1.53 0.08 -33.03
CA GLY A 64 0.52 0.60 -32.10
C GLY A 64 1.11 0.85 -30.71
N TYR A 65 0.78 1.98 -30.09
CA TYR A 65 1.23 2.27 -28.72
C TYR A 65 0.22 3.11 -27.93
N VAL A 66 0.37 3.07 -26.60
CA VAL A 66 -0.33 3.92 -25.64
C VAL A 66 0.66 4.40 -24.58
N LEU A 67 0.68 5.71 -24.32
CA LEU A 67 1.41 6.33 -23.22
C LEU A 67 0.41 6.83 -22.19
N LEU A 68 0.52 6.31 -20.96
CA LEU A 68 -0.28 6.72 -19.82
C LEU A 68 0.54 7.58 -18.86
N LYS A 69 -0.06 8.68 -18.41
CA LYS A 69 0.42 9.48 -17.29
C LYS A 69 -0.31 9.06 -16.02
N HIS A 70 0.44 8.69 -14.99
CA HIS A 70 -0.09 8.30 -13.69
C HIS A 70 0.15 9.42 -12.69
N LYS A 71 -0.80 9.64 -11.79
CA LYS A 71 -0.64 10.51 -10.63
C LYS A 71 -1.24 9.81 -9.42
N THR A 72 -0.44 9.63 -8.37
CA THR A 72 -0.90 9.03 -7.13
C THR A 72 -0.17 9.59 -5.91
N ASP A 73 -0.73 9.35 -4.73
CA ASP A 73 -0.16 9.75 -3.46
C ASP A 73 0.66 8.58 -2.91
N ILE A 74 1.86 8.87 -2.40
CA ILE A 74 2.77 7.87 -1.82
C ILE A 74 3.04 8.10 -0.34
N GLY A 75 2.69 9.29 0.14
CA GLY A 75 3.01 9.76 1.48
C GLY A 75 2.24 11.02 1.84
N GLU A 76 2.45 11.48 3.06
CA GLU A 76 1.85 12.69 3.60
C GLU A 76 2.30 13.90 2.79
N ASN A 77 1.34 14.53 2.09
CA ASN A 77 1.60 15.63 1.17
C ASN A 77 2.62 15.30 0.05
N CYS A 78 2.79 14.01 -0.25
CA CYS A 78 3.72 13.53 -1.28
C CYS A 78 2.95 12.78 -2.38
N SER A 79 2.86 13.43 -3.55
CA SER A 79 2.28 12.85 -4.77
C SER A 79 3.32 12.78 -5.86
N VAL A 80 3.29 11.69 -6.64
CA VAL A 80 4.23 11.45 -7.74
C VAL A 80 3.51 11.33 -9.07
N VAL A 81 4.23 11.72 -10.12
CA VAL A 81 3.86 11.51 -11.51
C VAL A 81 4.89 10.59 -12.16
N TYR A 82 4.42 9.55 -12.81
CA TYR A 82 5.24 8.66 -13.62
C TYR A 82 4.46 8.23 -14.86
N TYR A 83 5.17 7.67 -15.83
CA TYR A 83 4.61 7.29 -17.11
C TYR A 83 4.76 5.79 -17.32
N SER A 84 3.78 5.18 -17.98
CA SER A 84 3.92 3.84 -18.53
C SER A 84 3.66 3.85 -20.03
N LEU A 85 4.59 3.26 -20.78
CA LEU A 85 4.55 3.17 -22.23
C LEU A 85 4.33 1.71 -22.62
N TYR A 86 3.29 1.48 -23.42
CA TYR A 86 2.93 0.19 -23.97
C TYR A 86 3.04 0.27 -25.49
N MET A 87 3.86 -0.56 -26.13
CA MET A 87 4.04 -0.53 -27.60
C MET A 87 3.95 -1.90 -28.25
N HIS A 88 3.93 -1.89 -29.58
CA HIS A 88 3.80 -3.04 -30.45
C HIS A 88 2.43 -3.72 -30.34
N PHE A 89 1.37 -2.92 -30.24
CA PHE A 89 0.01 -3.43 -30.34
C PHE A 89 -0.41 -3.66 -31.78
N MET A 90 -1.16 -4.74 -31.99
CA MET A 90 -1.74 -5.09 -33.30
C MET A 90 -3.25 -4.87 -33.33
N GLY A 91 -3.80 -4.79 -34.55
CA GLY A 91 -5.25 -4.71 -34.77
C GLY A 91 -5.84 -3.39 -34.29
N GLN A 92 -6.52 -3.40 -33.14
CA GLN A 92 -7.17 -2.21 -32.58
C GLN A 92 -6.83 -2.06 -31.10
N LEU A 93 -6.68 -0.79 -30.68
CA LEU A 93 -6.65 -0.44 -29.27
C LEU A 93 -8.05 -0.56 -28.66
N ALA A 94 -8.14 -0.65 -27.34
CA ALA A 94 -9.41 -0.68 -26.65
C ALA A 94 -10.23 0.60 -26.94
N PRO A 95 -11.57 0.54 -27.08
CA PRO A 95 -12.41 1.70 -27.43
C PRO A 95 -12.36 2.88 -26.45
N SER A 96 -11.89 2.63 -25.22
CA SER A 96 -11.65 3.62 -24.17
C SER A 96 -10.41 4.48 -24.42
N ILE A 97 -9.46 4.03 -25.25
CA ILE A 97 -8.22 4.76 -25.52
C ILE A 97 -8.48 5.93 -26.46
N ARG A 98 -8.44 7.14 -25.89
CA ARG A 98 -8.62 8.44 -26.59
C ARG A 98 -7.79 9.50 -25.86
N GLY A 99 -7.37 10.56 -26.54
CA GLY A 99 -6.58 11.62 -25.90
C GLY A 99 -7.30 12.22 -24.68
N GLY A 100 -6.60 12.32 -23.54
CA GLY A 100 -7.15 12.80 -22.28
C GLY A 100 -8.11 11.83 -21.57
N ALA A 101 -8.35 10.62 -22.11
CA ALA A 101 -9.25 9.67 -21.48
C ALA A 101 -8.66 9.12 -20.18
N ARG A 102 -9.51 8.98 -19.16
CA ARG A 102 -9.18 8.29 -17.91
C ARG A 102 -9.25 6.78 -18.14
N ILE A 103 -8.17 6.09 -17.82
CA ILE A 103 -8.05 4.64 -17.87
C ILE A 103 -7.85 4.14 -16.45
N TRP A 104 -8.65 3.17 -16.04
CA TRP A 104 -8.58 2.61 -14.69
C TRP A 104 -7.67 1.39 -14.68
N ARG A 105 -7.07 1.11 -13.53
CA ARG A 105 -6.30 -0.12 -13.31
C ARG A 105 -7.12 -1.35 -13.77
N LYS A 106 -6.46 -2.26 -14.49
CA LYS A 106 -7.03 -3.45 -15.16
C LYS A 106 -7.89 -3.19 -16.39
N ASP A 107 -8.15 -1.95 -16.79
CA ASP A 107 -8.86 -1.69 -18.05
C ASP A 107 -8.02 -2.19 -19.24
N PRO A 108 -8.65 -2.80 -20.27
CA PRO A 108 -7.96 -3.20 -21.49
C PRO A 108 -7.29 -2.01 -22.19
N ILE A 109 -6.09 -2.23 -22.73
CA ILE A 109 -5.33 -1.25 -23.51
C ILE A 109 -5.31 -1.65 -24.98
N GLY A 110 -4.84 -2.86 -25.28
CA GLY A 110 -4.62 -3.32 -26.64
C GLY A 110 -4.12 -4.76 -26.68
N GLN A 111 -4.27 -5.38 -27.85
CA GLN A 111 -3.83 -6.74 -28.11
C GLN A 111 -2.33 -6.77 -28.39
N SER A 112 -1.57 -7.60 -27.65
CA SER A 112 -0.14 -7.82 -27.91
C SER A 112 0.09 -8.20 -29.38
N GLY A 113 1.02 -7.50 -30.04
CA GLY A 113 1.36 -7.69 -31.45
C GLY A 113 2.67 -8.43 -31.64
N MET A 114 3.43 -8.04 -32.66
CA MET A 114 4.70 -8.64 -33.02
C MET A 114 5.87 -7.66 -32.90
N VAL A 115 7.03 -8.19 -32.54
CA VAL A 115 8.33 -7.54 -32.64
C VAL A 115 9.30 -8.51 -33.28
N ASP A 116 9.82 -8.17 -34.45
CA ASP A 116 10.70 -9.00 -35.26
C ASP A 116 10.19 -10.45 -35.43
N ASN A 117 8.93 -10.58 -35.84
CA ASN A 117 8.20 -11.86 -36.00
C ASN A 117 7.88 -12.64 -34.72
N VAL A 118 8.24 -12.12 -33.54
CA VAL A 118 7.91 -12.75 -32.26
C VAL A 118 6.70 -12.05 -31.65
N ASN A 119 5.72 -12.80 -31.16
CA ASN A 119 4.58 -12.21 -30.44
C ASN A 119 5.06 -11.60 -29.12
N ALA A 120 5.07 -10.27 -29.06
CA ALA A 120 5.55 -9.52 -27.92
C ALA A 120 5.02 -8.08 -27.92
N PHE A 121 5.06 -7.45 -26.75
CA PHE A 121 4.84 -6.03 -26.59
C PHE A 121 5.99 -5.42 -25.79
N HIS A 122 6.32 -4.16 -26.06
CA HIS A 122 7.29 -3.40 -25.26
C HIS A 122 6.57 -2.73 -24.10
N PHE A 123 7.14 -2.82 -22.91
CA PHE A 123 6.62 -2.15 -21.73
C PHE A 123 7.72 -1.42 -20.96
N GLN A 124 7.45 -0.17 -20.61
CA GLN A 124 8.45 0.73 -20.02
C GLN A 124 7.79 1.64 -18.99
N VAL A 125 8.52 1.92 -17.90
CA VAL A 125 8.11 2.83 -16.82
C VAL A 125 9.22 3.83 -16.55
N PHE A 126 8.87 5.12 -16.47
CA PHE A 126 9.85 6.18 -16.30
C PHE A 126 9.24 7.44 -15.66
N CYS A 127 10.12 8.32 -15.17
CA CYS A 127 9.75 9.63 -14.63
C CYS A 127 10.89 10.67 -14.82
N ASP A 128 10.57 11.94 -14.59
CA ASP A 128 11.55 13.03 -14.61
C ASP A 128 12.31 13.15 -13.28
N ASN A 129 13.25 14.10 -13.21
CA ASN A 129 14.07 14.36 -12.01
C ASN A 129 13.24 14.79 -10.78
N GLU A 130 12.20 15.60 -10.99
CA GLU A 130 11.36 16.08 -9.89
C GLU A 130 10.62 14.92 -9.23
N ASN A 131 10.05 14.04 -10.04
CA ASN A 131 9.30 12.89 -9.57
C ASN A 131 10.22 11.77 -9.07
N MET A 132 11.42 11.63 -9.60
CA MET A 132 12.43 10.73 -9.06
C MET A 132 12.82 11.12 -7.62
N LEU A 133 13.04 12.41 -7.38
CA LEU A 133 13.33 12.94 -6.04
C LEU A 133 12.17 12.67 -5.07
N LYS A 134 10.92 12.88 -5.52
CA LYS A 134 9.72 12.57 -4.71
C LYS A 134 9.56 11.07 -4.43
N LEU A 135 9.79 10.23 -5.44
CA LEU A 135 9.68 8.77 -5.33
C LEU A 135 10.67 8.20 -4.32
N THR A 136 11.95 8.59 -4.43
CA THR A 136 13.05 7.89 -3.76
C THR A 136 13.78 8.70 -2.68
N GLY A 137 13.42 9.98 -2.55
CA GLY A 137 14.08 10.92 -1.63
C GLY A 137 15.46 11.41 -2.09
N ARG A 138 15.97 10.92 -3.24
CA ARG A 138 17.30 11.28 -3.75
C ARG A 138 17.43 11.11 -5.25
N THR A 139 18.57 11.55 -5.77
CA THR A 139 19.06 11.17 -7.10
C THR A 139 20.48 10.60 -7.05
N THR A 140 21.07 10.52 -5.84
CA THR A 140 22.41 9.94 -5.63
C THR A 140 22.37 8.40 -5.70
N PRO A 141 23.48 7.75 -6.10
CA PRO A 141 23.53 6.29 -6.28
C PRO A 141 23.11 5.50 -5.04
N GLU A 142 23.61 5.89 -3.88
CA GLU A 142 23.37 5.23 -2.60
C GLU A 142 22.59 6.17 -1.66
N LEU A 143 22.01 5.57 -0.62
CA LEU A 143 21.29 6.28 0.43
C LEU A 143 22.28 6.99 1.35
N ASP A 144 21.93 8.19 1.79
CA ASP A 144 22.60 8.82 2.92
C ASP A 144 22.29 8.03 4.20
N ILE A 145 23.34 7.51 4.84
CA ILE A 145 23.28 6.71 6.07
C ILE A 145 23.71 7.52 7.31
N SER A 146 23.89 8.83 7.18
CA SER A 146 24.25 9.71 8.30
C SER A 146 23.04 10.13 9.15
N SER A 147 21.84 10.12 8.57
CA SER A 147 20.57 10.41 9.22
C SER A 147 19.56 9.29 9.03
N ASP A 148 18.45 9.34 9.76
CA ASP A 148 17.32 8.49 9.42
C ASP A 148 16.73 8.88 8.05
N GLY A 149 16.00 7.94 7.45
CA GLY A 149 15.22 8.15 6.24
C GLY A 149 13.98 9.03 6.45
N ARG A 150 13.16 9.10 5.40
CA ARG A 150 12.00 9.99 5.33
C ARG A 150 10.89 9.67 6.34
N THR A 151 10.06 10.68 6.63
CA THR A 151 8.87 10.54 7.48
C THR A 151 7.58 10.89 6.74
N ASP A 152 7.66 11.66 5.64
CA ASP A 152 6.52 11.96 4.77
C ASP A 152 6.05 10.70 4.03
N THR A 153 6.98 9.87 3.57
CA THR A 153 6.70 8.65 2.80
C THR A 153 7.36 7.47 3.50
N VAL A 154 6.56 6.61 4.13
CA VAL A 154 7.01 5.40 4.85
C VAL A 154 6.09 4.25 4.51
N TYR A 155 6.65 3.16 3.97
CA TYR A 155 5.89 1.94 3.66
C TYR A 155 6.78 0.70 3.62
N GLY A 156 6.16 -0.48 3.57
CA GLY A 156 6.85 -1.75 3.39
C GLY A 156 7.71 -2.17 4.61
N ASP A 157 8.84 -2.79 4.30
CA ASP A 157 9.84 -3.24 5.26
C ASP A 157 10.54 -2.04 5.91
N ILE A 158 11.00 -2.24 7.15
CA ILE A 158 11.78 -1.24 7.87
C ILE A 158 13.21 -1.70 7.97
N HIS A 159 14.15 -0.81 7.70
CA HIS A 159 15.56 -1.13 7.62
C HIS A 159 16.36 -0.35 8.65
N PHE A 160 17.42 -0.95 9.14
CA PHE A 160 18.30 -0.39 10.16
C PHE A 160 19.74 -0.45 9.66
N TYR A 161 20.43 0.68 9.69
CA TYR A 161 21.87 0.76 9.55
C TYR A 161 22.52 0.72 10.93
N LEU A 162 23.29 -0.34 11.19
CA LEU A 162 24.08 -0.51 12.41
C LEU A 162 25.53 -0.17 12.07
N PRO A 163 26.13 0.89 12.63
CA PRO A 163 27.52 1.23 12.38
C PRO A 163 28.47 0.16 12.94
N ALA A 164 29.72 0.16 12.46
CA ALA A 164 30.80 -0.57 13.12
C ALA A 164 30.93 -0.09 14.59
N GLY A 165 31.24 -1.00 15.50
CA GLY A 165 31.26 -0.75 16.94
C GLY A 165 29.93 -1.03 17.66
N THR A 166 28.90 -1.51 16.95
CA THR A 166 27.60 -1.85 17.56
C THR A 166 27.76 -3.07 18.48
N HIS A 167 27.34 -2.94 19.74
CA HIS A 167 27.35 -4.03 20.71
C HIS A 167 26.11 -4.94 20.59
N PHE A 168 26.34 -6.24 20.70
CA PHE A 168 25.32 -7.28 20.73
C PHE A 168 25.35 -7.97 22.08
N TYR A 169 24.19 -8.10 22.73
CA TYR A 169 24.09 -8.64 24.08
C TYR A 169 23.47 -10.04 24.08
N ALA A 170 23.89 -10.91 25.01
CA ALA A 170 23.37 -12.28 25.12
C ALA A 170 21.86 -12.30 25.43
N THR A 171 21.45 -11.52 26.43
CA THR A 171 20.08 -11.42 26.94
C THR A 171 19.84 -10.02 27.49
N VAL A 172 18.58 -9.59 27.49
CA VAL A 172 18.13 -8.33 28.08
C VAL A 172 17.04 -8.64 29.11
N PRO A 173 17.38 -8.73 30.41
CA PRO A 173 16.43 -9.10 31.46
C PRO A 173 15.29 -8.08 31.63
N ASP A 174 15.60 -6.79 31.48
CA ASP A 174 14.63 -5.70 31.50
C ASP A 174 14.51 -5.07 30.10
N PRO A 175 13.57 -5.55 29.26
CA PRO A 175 13.38 -5.02 27.91
C PRO A 175 12.78 -3.61 27.88
N SER A 176 12.42 -3.02 29.02
CA SER A 176 11.95 -1.64 29.11
C SER A 176 13.07 -0.64 29.40
N SER A 177 14.24 -1.12 29.86
CA SER A 177 15.39 -0.29 30.17
C SER A 177 16.37 -0.20 28.97
N PRO A 178 16.85 1.01 28.62
CA PRO A 178 17.91 1.18 27.63
C PRO A 178 19.31 0.99 28.23
N ASP A 179 19.45 0.79 29.55
CA ASP A 179 20.75 0.65 30.22
C ASP A 179 21.47 -0.64 29.81
N THR A 180 22.73 -0.48 29.41
CA THR A 180 23.59 -1.59 28.95
C THR A 180 24.74 -1.90 29.90
N GLY A 181 24.93 -1.13 30.99
CA GLY A 181 26.11 -1.23 31.85
C GLY A 181 26.31 -2.59 32.53
N HIS A 182 25.24 -3.38 32.67
CA HIS A 182 25.24 -4.72 33.26
C HIS A 182 25.03 -5.85 32.25
N LEU A 183 24.84 -5.54 30.96
CA LEU A 183 24.54 -6.53 29.94
C LEU A 183 25.83 -7.22 29.46
N ASN A 184 25.76 -8.55 29.26
CA ASN A 184 26.87 -9.32 28.74
C ASN A 184 26.99 -9.14 27.22
N THR A 185 28.04 -8.45 26.77
CA THR A 185 28.34 -8.27 25.34
C THR A 185 28.91 -9.55 24.77
N VAL A 186 28.22 -10.16 23.81
CA VAL A 186 28.66 -11.38 23.10
C VAL A 186 29.40 -11.08 21.81
N HIS A 187 29.17 -9.90 21.22
CA HIS A 187 29.84 -9.46 20.01
C HIS A 187 29.86 -7.93 19.92
N THR A 188 30.88 -7.39 19.25
CA THR A 188 30.93 -5.98 18.83
C THR A 188 31.27 -5.96 17.36
N SER A 189 30.41 -5.35 16.53
CA SER A 189 30.60 -5.36 15.08
C SER A 189 31.90 -4.66 14.69
N THR A 190 32.67 -5.27 13.79
CA THR A 190 33.88 -4.64 13.22
C THR A 190 33.59 -3.92 11.90
N GLU A 191 32.41 -4.13 11.34
CA GLU A 191 31.92 -3.60 10.08
C GLU A 191 30.46 -3.15 10.23
N PRO A 192 29.94 -2.28 9.34
CA PRO A 192 28.53 -1.95 9.34
C PRO A 192 27.64 -3.15 8.98
N LEU A 193 26.46 -3.21 9.59
CA LEU A 193 25.43 -4.23 9.30
C LEU A 193 24.12 -3.55 8.90
N TYR A 194 23.40 -4.20 8.00
CA TYR A 194 22.15 -3.70 7.42
C TYR A 194 21.03 -4.68 7.72
N VAL A 195 20.08 -4.30 8.56
CA VAL A 195 19.03 -5.19 9.06
C VAL A 195 17.70 -4.80 8.41
N SER A 196 16.96 -5.75 7.86
CA SER A 196 15.56 -5.57 7.43
C SER A 196 14.62 -6.26 8.42
N MET A 197 13.58 -5.56 8.84
CA MET A 197 12.45 -6.06 9.62
C MET A 197 11.20 -6.08 8.74
N THR A 198 10.71 -7.28 8.47
CA THR A 198 9.55 -7.55 7.60
C THR A 198 8.41 -8.10 8.44
N PHE A 199 7.19 -7.60 8.19
CA PHE A 199 5.95 -8.16 8.75
C PHE A 199 5.14 -8.80 7.63
N GLU A 200 4.80 -10.09 7.79
CA GLU A 200 4.03 -10.82 6.78
C GLU A 200 3.13 -11.87 7.45
N THR A 201 1.82 -11.74 7.29
CA THR A 201 0.82 -12.71 7.81
C THR A 201 1.03 -13.11 9.27
N GLY A 202 1.27 -12.13 10.12
CA GLY A 202 1.49 -12.34 11.55
C GLY A 202 2.96 -12.47 11.95
N ASP A 203 3.84 -12.86 11.02
CA ASP A 203 5.25 -13.11 11.33
C ASP A 203 6.07 -11.82 11.31
N CYS A 204 7.12 -11.78 12.13
CA CYS A 204 8.17 -10.77 12.06
C CYS A 204 9.49 -11.46 11.70
N THR A 205 10.08 -11.09 10.56
CA THR A 205 11.33 -11.65 10.05
C THR A 205 12.43 -10.60 10.06
N MET A 206 13.56 -10.92 10.70
CA MET A 206 14.77 -10.11 10.70
C MET A 206 15.81 -10.72 9.76
N VAL A 207 16.27 -9.94 8.79
CA VAL A 207 17.35 -10.33 7.86
C VAL A 207 18.52 -9.38 8.02
N THR A 208 19.70 -9.90 8.32
CA THR A 208 20.92 -9.09 8.42
C THR A 208 21.79 -9.28 7.18
N ARG A 209 22.37 -8.19 6.71
CA ARG A 209 23.32 -8.17 5.60
C ARG A 209 24.59 -7.41 5.98
N ARG A 210 25.67 -7.70 5.27
CA ARG A 210 26.91 -6.90 5.26
C ARG A 210 27.30 -6.60 3.83
N GLN A 211 28.06 -5.55 3.61
CA GLN A 211 28.60 -5.26 2.29
C GLN A 211 29.58 -6.38 1.88
N ASN A 212 29.50 -6.84 0.64
CA ASN A 212 30.39 -7.87 0.13
C ASN A 212 31.83 -7.33 0.03
N ALA A 213 32.79 -8.13 0.47
CA ALA A 213 34.19 -7.71 0.58
C ALA A 213 34.90 -7.52 -0.77
N THR A 214 34.38 -8.12 -1.84
CA THR A 214 34.97 -8.09 -3.19
C THR A 214 34.22 -7.14 -4.11
N THR A 215 32.89 -7.17 -4.06
CA THR A 215 32.00 -6.41 -4.94
C THR A 215 31.13 -5.47 -4.10
N ALA A 216 31.56 -4.21 -3.94
CA ALA A 216 30.91 -3.24 -3.04
C ALA A 216 29.41 -2.99 -3.33
N ALA A 217 28.93 -3.30 -4.53
CA ALA A 217 27.52 -3.20 -4.91
C ALA A 217 26.63 -4.31 -4.30
N LEU A 218 27.22 -5.39 -3.80
CA LEU A 218 26.53 -6.56 -3.26
C LEU A 218 26.50 -6.55 -1.74
N PHE A 219 25.47 -7.20 -1.19
CA PHE A 219 25.23 -7.30 0.23
C PHE A 219 24.90 -8.74 0.60
N ASP A 220 25.86 -9.41 1.25
CA ASP A 220 25.76 -10.82 1.63
C ASP A 220 24.89 -10.99 2.87
N LEU A 221 24.13 -12.09 2.93
CA LEU A 221 23.39 -12.47 4.13
C LEU A 221 24.34 -12.83 5.27
N VAL A 222 24.01 -12.34 6.47
CA VAL A 222 24.70 -12.66 7.72
C VAL A 222 23.79 -13.55 8.56
N GLY A 223 24.17 -14.82 8.70
CA GLY A 223 23.35 -15.83 9.35
C GLY A 223 22.10 -16.20 8.55
N GLN A 224 21.19 -16.93 9.19
CA GLN A 224 19.87 -17.25 8.61
C GLN A 224 18.85 -16.16 8.99
N PRO A 225 17.78 -15.96 8.19
CA PRO A 225 16.65 -15.13 8.58
C PRO A 225 16.08 -15.58 9.94
N LEU A 226 15.85 -14.63 10.84
CA LEU A 226 15.29 -14.87 12.17
C LEU A 226 13.80 -14.60 12.15
N VAL A 227 12.97 -15.60 12.39
CA VAL A 227 11.50 -15.49 12.33
C VAL A 227 10.91 -15.62 13.72
N ASN A 228 10.15 -14.61 14.16
CA ASN A 228 9.44 -14.59 15.44
C ASN A 228 10.31 -14.89 16.68
N THR A 229 11.61 -14.64 16.59
CA THR A 229 12.58 -14.98 17.65
C THR A 229 12.27 -14.29 18.99
N ASP A 230 11.73 -13.07 18.94
CA ASP A 230 11.44 -12.26 20.13
C ASP A 230 9.97 -12.37 20.60
N VAL A 231 9.20 -13.37 20.13
CA VAL A 231 7.82 -13.58 20.60
C VAL A 231 7.81 -13.98 22.07
N VAL A 232 7.06 -13.25 22.89
CA VAL A 232 6.79 -13.67 24.27
C VAL A 232 5.69 -14.71 24.26
N GLN A 233 6.07 -15.95 24.57
CA GLN A 233 5.13 -17.05 24.74
C GLN A 233 4.45 -16.94 26.11
N ASN A 234 3.11 -16.91 26.11
CA ASN A 234 2.32 -17.19 27.31
C ASN A 234 1.69 -18.58 27.12
N ASP A 235 1.61 -19.37 28.20
CA ASP A 235 1.23 -20.79 28.19
C ASP A 235 -0.10 -21.14 27.50
N ASN A 236 -0.96 -20.16 27.19
CA ASN A 236 -2.30 -20.38 26.63
C ASN A 236 -2.60 -19.65 25.30
N ASP A 237 -1.66 -18.90 24.70
CA ASP A 237 -1.92 -18.12 23.47
C ASP A 237 -0.65 -17.94 22.63
N VAL A 238 -0.31 -18.91 21.77
CA VAL A 238 0.82 -18.82 20.83
C VAL A 238 0.40 -17.98 19.63
N MET A 239 0.42 -16.66 19.79
CA MET A 239 0.20 -15.70 18.69
C MET A 239 1.52 -15.35 18.01
N LYS A 240 1.49 -15.23 16.67
CA LYS A 240 2.64 -14.72 15.90
C LYS A 240 3.00 -13.28 16.31
N TYR A 241 4.25 -12.87 16.08
CA TYR A 241 4.79 -11.62 16.63
C TYR A 241 3.96 -10.39 16.28
N GLU A 242 3.63 -10.21 15.01
CA GLU A 242 2.89 -9.05 14.50
C GLU A 242 1.52 -8.92 15.17
N TYR A 243 0.78 -10.02 15.28
CA TYR A 243 -0.54 -10.04 15.94
C TYR A 243 -0.44 -9.74 17.44
N SER A 244 0.73 -9.96 18.05
CA SER A 244 0.99 -9.63 19.44
C SER A 244 1.41 -8.16 19.68
N LEU A 245 1.62 -7.35 18.63
CA LEU A 245 2.20 -6.00 18.75
C LEU A 245 1.42 -5.09 19.70
N TYR A 246 0.08 -5.15 19.71
CA TYR A 246 -0.73 -4.37 20.64
C TYR A 246 -0.44 -4.74 22.10
N LYS A 247 -0.47 -6.06 22.41
CA LYS A 247 -0.16 -6.56 23.76
C LYS A 247 1.28 -6.20 24.16
N THR A 248 2.21 -6.34 23.23
CA THR A 248 3.63 -5.99 23.43
C THR A 248 3.81 -4.50 23.69
N ALA A 249 3.10 -3.63 22.96
CA ALA A 249 3.14 -2.20 23.16
C ALA A 249 2.62 -1.79 24.54
N CYS A 250 1.46 -2.34 24.95
CA CYS A 250 0.91 -2.09 26.28
C CYS A 250 1.82 -2.55 27.41
N ARG A 251 2.55 -3.65 27.21
CA ARG A 251 3.48 -4.22 28.21
C ARG A 251 4.77 -3.42 28.33
N LEU A 252 5.41 -3.09 27.20
CA LEU A 252 6.74 -2.47 27.18
C LEU A 252 6.70 -0.94 27.26
N TYR A 253 5.60 -0.30 26.85
CA TYR A 253 5.47 1.16 26.81
C TYR A 253 4.14 1.62 27.45
N PRO A 254 3.88 1.26 28.73
CA PRO A 254 2.58 1.48 29.36
C PRO A 254 2.19 2.95 29.50
N GLN A 255 3.14 3.89 29.44
CA GLN A 255 2.88 5.33 29.51
C GLN A 255 2.29 5.89 28.21
N ASN A 256 2.61 5.28 27.06
CA ASN A 256 1.96 5.59 25.78
C ASN A 256 2.11 4.41 24.81
N PRO A 257 1.21 3.41 24.90
CA PRO A 257 1.25 2.24 24.04
C PRO A 257 1.15 2.56 22.54
N SER A 258 0.46 3.65 22.16
CA SER A 258 0.34 4.05 20.75
C SER A 258 1.66 4.53 20.17
N ALA A 259 2.46 5.28 20.93
CA ALA A 259 3.83 5.64 20.56
C ALA A 259 4.76 4.42 20.58
N GLY A 260 4.61 3.56 21.59
CA GLY A 260 5.32 2.28 21.66
C GLY A 260 5.04 1.35 20.47
N PHE A 261 3.82 1.37 19.94
CA PHE A 261 3.46 0.63 18.73
C PHE A 261 4.24 1.14 17.50
N GLU A 262 4.38 2.47 17.35
CA GLU A 262 5.23 3.04 16.29
C GLU A 262 6.68 2.65 16.48
N LEU A 263 7.18 2.64 17.72
CA LEU A 263 8.53 2.17 17.99
C LEU A 263 8.73 0.72 17.55
N LEU A 264 7.81 -0.19 17.91
CA LEU A 264 7.87 -1.61 17.50
C LEU A 264 7.75 -1.80 15.98
N ARG A 265 7.00 -0.93 15.30
CA ARG A 265 6.72 -1.00 13.87
C ARG A 265 7.83 -0.38 13.01
N PHE A 266 8.32 0.79 13.38
CA PHE A 266 9.19 1.65 12.57
C PHE A 266 10.59 1.83 13.16
N GLY A 267 10.85 1.35 14.38
CA GLY A 267 12.10 1.63 15.09
C GLY A 267 12.20 3.05 15.67
N ARG A 268 11.18 3.89 15.44
CA ARG A 268 11.06 5.28 15.90
C ARG A 268 9.61 5.73 15.86
N VAL A 269 9.29 6.81 16.57
CA VAL A 269 8.01 7.52 16.41
C VAL A 269 8.09 8.39 15.15
N ILE A 270 7.20 8.16 14.18
CA ILE A 270 7.14 8.93 12.93
C ILE A 270 6.06 10.02 13.01
N ASN A 271 5.01 9.80 13.82
CA ASN A 271 3.92 10.75 14.01
C ASN A 271 4.17 11.63 15.24
N THR A 272 5.22 12.45 15.21
CA THR A 272 5.62 13.30 16.34
C THR A 272 4.62 14.42 16.66
N GLU A 273 3.70 14.72 15.74
CA GLU A 273 2.59 15.66 15.96
C GLU A 273 1.57 15.11 16.98
N HIS A 274 1.29 13.81 16.94
CA HIS A 274 0.25 13.20 17.77
C HIS A 274 0.77 12.19 18.79
N GLU A 275 2.02 11.75 18.67
CA GLU A 275 2.62 10.74 19.55
C GLU A 275 3.80 11.31 20.32
N THR A 276 3.95 10.85 21.56
CA THR A 276 5.12 11.14 22.39
C THR A 276 5.53 9.88 23.11
N LEU A 277 6.74 9.41 22.81
CA LEU A 277 7.34 8.24 23.46
C LEU A 277 7.73 8.60 24.90
N MET A 278 7.34 7.75 25.85
CA MET A 278 7.58 7.97 27.27
C MET A 278 8.10 6.68 27.92
N PRO A 279 9.34 6.66 28.47
CA PRO A 279 10.34 7.74 28.40
C PRO A 279 10.85 7.97 26.97
N ALA A 280 11.42 9.14 26.71
CA ALA A 280 11.88 9.52 25.35
C ALA A 280 13.01 8.61 24.81
N ASN A 281 13.74 7.92 25.69
CA ASN A 281 14.79 6.97 25.36
C ASN A 281 14.34 5.50 25.48
N ALA A 282 13.04 5.21 25.43
CA ALA A 282 12.55 3.85 25.50
C ALA A 282 13.20 2.98 24.40
N PRO A 283 13.71 1.78 24.73
CA PRO A 283 14.49 0.97 23.81
C PRO A 283 13.59 0.15 22.87
N LEU A 284 14.16 -0.29 21.73
CA LEU A 284 13.62 -1.37 20.91
C LEU A 284 14.63 -2.51 20.87
N TRP A 285 14.53 -3.43 21.81
CA TRP A 285 15.40 -4.60 21.84
C TRP A 285 14.96 -5.65 20.82
N ARG A 286 15.85 -6.05 19.92
CA ARG A 286 15.63 -7.08 18.90
C ARG A 286 16.80 -8.03 18.78
N THR A 287 16.52 -9.31 18.57
CA THR A 287 17.56 -10.28 18.21
C THR A 287 17.98 -10.09 16.74
N VAL A 288 19.27 -9.90 16.52
CA VAL A 288 19.89 -9.64 15.21
C VAL A 288 21.07 -10.59 15.01
N SER A 289 21.28 -11.01 13.76
CA SER A 289 22.42 -11.86 13.39
C SER A 289 23.70 -11.03 13.27
N PHE A 290 24.82 -11.57 13.72
CA PHE A 290 26.17 -11.06 13.45
C PHE A 290 27.05 -12.20 12.90
N PRO A 291 28.23 -11.92 12.32
CA PRO A 291 29.11 -12.98 11.83
C PRO A 291 29.48 -13.98 12.94
N GLY A 292 28.94 -15.20 12.87
CA GLY A 292 29.17 -16.28 13.83
C GLY A 292 28.11 -16.45 14.93
N GLY A 293 27.04 -15.65 14.97
CA GLY A 293 26.00 -15.82 15.99
C GLY A 293 24.83 -14.83 15.89
N THR A 294 24.08 -14.73 16.97
CA THR A 294 22.97 -13.77 17.15
C THR A 294 23.07 -13.09 18.51
N GLY A 295 22.51 -11.90 18.65
CA GLY A 295 22.44 -11.18 19.91
C GLY A 295 21.43 -10.05 19.88
N MET A 296 21.04 -9.55 21.06
CA MET A 296 20.08 -8.47 21.22
C MET A 296 20.73 -7.10 20.99
N VAL A 297 20.07 -6.25 20.21
CA VAL A 297 20.49 -4.88 19.91
C VAL A 297 19.32 -3.92 20.17
N ASN A 298 19.59 -2.76 20.77
CA ASN A 298 18.60 -1.69 20.89
C ASN A 298 18.52 -0.91 19.58
N LEU A 299 17.64 -1.34 18.68
CA LEU A 299 17.45 -0.72 17.37
C LEU A 299 16.89 0.72 17.45
N ALA A 300 16.36 1.14 18.60
CA ALA A 300 15.90 2.51 18.80
C ALA A 300 17.05 3.50 19.03
N SER A 301 18.27 3.03 19.32
CA SER A 301 19.45 3.89 19.55
C SER A 301 19.61 4.95 18.47
N SER A 302 20.00 6.17 18.85
CA SER A 302 20.26 7.27 17.91
C SER A 302 21.42 6.99 16.96
N ASP A 303 22.32 6.09 17.32
CA ASP A 303 23.45 5.67 16.48
C ASP A 303 23.01 4.77 15.32
N ILE A 304 21.86 4.11 15.47
CA ILE A 304 21.26 3.24 14.46
C ILE A 304 20.27 4.07 13.64
N LYS A 305 20.44 4.08 12.31
CA LYS A 305 19.57 4.86 11.40
C LYS A 305 18.45 4.01 10.83
N LYS A 306 17.24 4.57 10.77
CA LYS A 306 16.01 3.86 10.38
C LYS A 306 15.56 4.32 8.99
N PHE A 307 15.24 3.38 8.12
CA PHE A 307 14.74 3.60 6.77
C PHE A 307 13.54 2.69 6.51
N SER A 308 12.90 2.87 5.36
CA SER A 308 11.83 1.99 4.87
C SER A 308 12.06 1.63 3.41
N ASP A 309 11.24 0.73 2.85
CA ASP A 309 11.24 0.47 1.41
C ASP A 309 11.06 1.78 0.60
N ALA A 310 10.36 2.79 1.14
CA ALA A 310 10.17 4.09 0.50
C ALA A 310 11.47 4.88 0.26
N ASP A 311 12.56 4.49 0.92
CA ASP A 311 13.88 5.09 0.75
C ASP A 311 14.71 4.31 -0.29
N PHE A 312 14.19 3.26 -0.92
CA PHE A 312 14.90 2.46 -1.94
C PHE A 312 16.32 2.04 -1.51
N PRO A 313 16.50 1.24 -0.45
CA PRO A 313 17.83 1.04 0.11
C PRO A 313 18.77 0.22 -0.77
N HIS A 314 20.01 0.68 -0.93
CA HIS A 314 21.00 0.04 -1.78
C HIS A 314 21.44 -1.34 -1.30
N TRP A 315 21.38 -1.61 0.00
CA TRP A 315 21.58 -2.96 0.55
C TRP A 315 20.45 -3.95 0.23
N THR A 316 19.34 -3.48 -0.36
CA THR A 316 18.27 -4.32 -0.92
C THR A 316 18.34 -4.43 -2.44
N GLY A 317 19.41 -3.91 -3.05
CA GLY A 317 19.70 -3.94 -4.48
C GLY A 317 19.31 -2.67 -5.25
N TRP A 318 18.60 -1.72 -4.64
CA TRP A 318 18.19 -0.48 -5.32
C TRP A 318 19.34 0.51 -5.50
N ARG A 319 19.67 0.87 -6.74
CA ARG A 319 20.75 1.84 -7.00
C ARG A 319 20.41 2.77 -8.15
N MET A 320 20.69 4.06 -7.97
CA MET A 320 20.55 5.06 -9.03
C MET A 320 21.83 5.08 -9.87
N VAL A 321 21.68 5.06 -11.19
CA VAL A 321 22.77 5.02 -12.16
C VAL A 321 22.67 6.25 -13.05
N ASP A 322 23.58 7.20 -12.83
CA ASP A 322 23.69 8.48 -13.54
C ASP A 322 25.17 8.82 -13.84
N ASP A 323 26.04 7.80 -13.86
CA ASP A 323 27.48 7.94 -14.13
C ASP A 323 27.81 7.95 -15.64
N ASP A 324 26.82 7.69 -16.50
CA ASP A 324 26.87 7.88 -17.94
C ASP A 324 26.10 9.15 -18.35
N THR A 325 26.82 10.26 -18.49
CA THR A 325 26.21 11.59 -18.65
C THR A 325 25.98 12.03 -20.10
N ASP A 326 26.41 11.23 -21.07
CA ASP A 326 26.20 11.56 -22.48
C ASP A 326 24.75 11.29 -22.93
N ASN A 327 24.46 11.61 -24.19
CA ASN A 327 23.13 11.39 -24.78
C ASN A 327 23.18 10.45 -26.00
N ASN A 328 24.26 9.67 -26.15
CA ASN A 328 24.52 8.84 -27.32
C ASN A 328 23.94 7.42 -27.20
N SER A 329 23.15 7.12 -26.17
CA SER A 329 22.47 5.82 -25.95
C SER A 329 23.35 4.56 -25.98
N GLN A 330 24.65 4.66 -26.16
CA GLN A 330 25.60 3.61 -25.80
C GLN A 330 25.69 3.59 -24.28
N CYS A 331 25.71 2.41 -23.65
CA CYS A 331 25.93 2.35 -22.21
C CYS A 331 27.44 2.47 -21.91
N ASN A 332 27.85 3.65 -21.49
CA ASN A 332 29.22 3.94 -21.07
C ASN A 332 29.37 4.00 -19.54
N SER A 333 28.37 3.53 -18.78
CA SER A 333 28.37 3.50 -17.31
C SER A 333 29.50 2.60 -16.78
N PRO A 334 30.50 3.16 -16.09
CA PRO A 334 31.54 2.35 -15.44
C PRO A 334 30.97 1.40 -14.39
N PHE A 335 29.89 1.80 -13.69
CA PHE A 335 29.22 0.94 -12.73
C PHE A 335 28.63 -0.31 -13.38
N ILE A 336 27.90 -0.16 -14.49
CA ILE A 336 27.31 -1.30 -15.21
C ILE A 336 28.40 -2.20 -15.81
N ALA A 337 29.44 -1.61 -16.40
CA ALA A 337 30.58 -2.36 -16.92
C ALA A 337 31.22 -3.24 -15.82
N GLY A 338 31.47 -2.67 -14.63
CA GLY A 338 32.00 -3.42 -13.49
C GLY A 338 31.07 -4.56 -13.01
N LEU A 339 29.75 -4.39 -13.11
CA LEU A 339 28.80 -5.47 -12.83
C LEU A 339 28.83 -6.59 -13.88
N GLN A 340 29.01 -6.25 -15.15
CA GLN A 340 29.15 -7.23 -16.22
C GLN A 340 30.45 -8.02 -16.09
N GLU A 341 31.57 -7.34 -15.84
CA GLU A 341 32.90 -7.96 -15.63
C GLU A 341 32.92 -8.90 -14.43
N SER A 342 32.25 -8.52 -13.33
CA SER A 342 32.14 -9.35 -12.13
C SER A 342 31.08 -10.45 -12.21
N GLY A 343 30.27 -10.49 -13.29
CA GLY A 343 29.21 -11.48 -13.49
C GLY A 343 27.95 -11.26 -12.64
N HIS A 344 27.79 -10.09 -12.03
CA HIS A 344 26.69 -9.75 -11.11
C HIS A 344 25.61 -8.84 -11.70
N PHE A 345 25.73 -8.50 -12.98
CA PHE A 345 24.75 -7.65 -13.66
C PHE A 345 23.32 -8.23 -13.61
N SER A 346 23.15 -9.53 -13.85
CA SER A 346 21.83 -10.18 -13.78
C SER A 346 21.21 -10.17 -12.38
N ASP A 347 22.03 -10.15 -11.34
CA ASP A 347 21.59 -10.18 -9.95
C ASP A 347 20.98 -8.84 -9.52
N LEU A 348 21.43 -7.74 -10.13
CA LEU A 348 21.10 -6.37 -9.72
C LEU A 348 20.31 -5.56 -10.75
N SER A 349 20.36 -5.91 -12.04
CA SER A 349 19.81 -5.09 -13.14
C SER A 349 18.35 -4.68 -12.94
N SER A 350 17.53 -5.57 -12.38
CA SER A 350 16.11 -5.30 -12.11
C SER A 350 15.85 -4.22 -11.06
N ARG A 351 16.85 -3.87 -10.23
CA ARG A 351 16.74 -2.85 -9.18
C ARG A 351 17.61 -1.62 -9.45
N LEU A 352 18.19 -1.53 -10.64
CA LEU A 352 18.80 -0.29 -11.10
C LEU A 352 17.71 0.70 -11.52
N VAL A 353 17.96 1.97 -11.26
CA VAL A 353 17.19 3.09 -11.81
C VAL A 353 18.15 3.91 -12.64
N CYS A 354 18.00 3.85 -13.96
CA CYS A 354 19.01 4.35 -14.89
C CYS A 354 18.55 5.66 -15.53
N HIS A 355 19.42 6.65 -15.56
CA HIS A 355 19.14 7.97 -16.10
C HIS A 355 19.70 8.06 -17.54
N PHE A 356 18.83 8.16 -18.55
CA PHE A 356 19.27 8.28 -19.95
C PHE A 356 18.14 8.81 -20.85
N PRO A 357 18.42 9.25 -22.09
CA PRO A 357 17.41 9.78 -23.00
C PRO A 357 16.35 8.74 -23.38
N LEU A 358 15.09 9.16 -23.51
CA LEU A 358 14.01 8.29 -23.98
C LEU A 358 14.29 7.78 -25.41
N GLU A 359 14.24 6.46 -25.62
CA GLU A 359 14.53 5.79 -26.91
C GLU A 359 13.56 6.18 -28.04
N TRP A 360 12.31 6.51 -27.70
CA TRP A 360 11.21 6.64 -28.65
C TRP A 360 10.96 8.06 -29.16
N ASN A 361 12.04 8.85 -29.30
CA ASN A 361 12.02 10.20 -29.87
C ASN A 361 12.81 10.25 -31.19
N ALA A 362 12.14 10.57 -32.31
CA ALA A 362 12.77 10.63 -33.63
C ALA A 362 13.70 11.85 -33.79
N ALA A 363 13.42 12.96 -33.09
CA ALA A 363 14.19 14.19 -33.21
C ALA A 363 15.62 14.06 -32.65
N THR A 364 15.83 13.12 -31.72
CA THR A 364 17.13 12.87 -31.08
C THR A 364 17.84 11.63 -31.65
N PHE A 365 17.35 11.05 -32.75
CA PHE A 365 17.93 9.83 -33.33
C PHE A 365 19.44 9.97 -33.59
N ASP A 366 19.87 11.02 -34.29
CA ASP A 366 21.29 11.17 -34.64
C ASP A 366 22.16 11.41 -33.40
N GLN A 367 21.64 12.13 -32.40
CA GLN A 367 22.32 12.31 -31.13
C GLN A 367 22.55 10.97 -30.42
N ARG A 368 21.54 10.09 -30.43
CA ARG A 368 21.55 8.77 -29.77
C ARG A 368 22.25 7.67 -30.56
N TYR A 369 22.50 7.80 -31.85
CA TYR A 369 22.96 6.64 -32.63
C TYR A 369 24.12 6.91 -33.58
N ALA A 370 24.58 8.16 -33.73
CA ALA A 370 25.71 8.47 -34.63
C ALA A 370 26.99 7.68 -34.34
N TRP A 371 27.19 7.21 -33.09
CA TRP A 371 28.31 6.34 -32.72
C TRP A 371 28.32 5.03 -33.50
N LEU A 372 27.17 4.51 -33.93
CA LEU A 372 27.08 3.30 -34.76
C LEU A 372 27.86 3.41 -36.06
N LYS A 373 28.03 4.63 -36.63
CA LYS A 373 28.84 4.84 -37.83
C LYS A 373 30.34 4.60 -37.60
N SER A 374 30.79 4.81 -36.37
CA SER A 374 32.19 4.59 -35.97
C SER A 374 32.40 3.18 -35.39
N GLY A 375 31.34 2.54 -34.92
CA GLY A 375 31.40 1.26 -34.21
C GLY A 375 31.84 1.41 -32.76
N SER A 376 31.91 0.28 -32.07
CA SER A 376 32.34 0.10 -30.67
C SER A 376 32.90 -1.33 -30.50
N ASP A 377 33.41 -1.65 -29.31
CA ASP A 377 33.87 -3.01 -29.01
C ASP A 377 32.75 -4.07 -29.16
N ASP A 378 31.50 -3.69 -28.87
CA ASP A 378 30.34 -4.59 -28.90
C ASP A 378 29.52 -4.51 -30.21
N ALA A 379 29.82 -3.56 -31.09
CA ALA A 379 29.07 -3.35 -32.34
C ALA A 379 29.95 -2.81 -33.48
N PRO A 380 30.02 -3.50 -34.64
CA PRO A 380 30.83 -3.03 -35.77
C PRO A 380 30.29 -1.72 -36.36
N ALA A 381 31.17 -0.97 -37.02
CA ALA A 381 30.81 0.25 -37.75
C ALA A 381 29.74 -0.02 -38.81
N MET A 382 28.69 0.81 -38.81
CA MET A 382 27.53 0.72 -39.68
C MET A 382 27.73 1.55 -40.94
N SER A 383 27.34 1.00 -42.10
CA SER A 383 27.34 1.76 -43.35
C SER A 383 26.32 2.90 -43.30
N ASP A 384 26.54 3.99 -44.06
CA ASP A 384 25.55 5.08 -44.15
C ASP A 384 24.18 4.57 -44.64
N GLN A 385 24.17 3.61 -45.55
CA GLN A 385 22.93 3.00 -46.06
C GLN A 385 22.17 2.25 -44.96
N ASP A 386 22.85 1.45 -44.14
CA ASP A 386 22.22 0.72 -43.04
C ASP A 386 21.78 1.69 -41.93
N TYR A 387 22.55 2.74 -41.69
CA TYR A 387 22.21 3.80 -40.74
C TYR A 387 20.92 4.53 -41.13
N ASP A 388 20.77 4.91 -42.40
CA ASP A 388 19.55 5.56 -42.91
C ASP A 388 18.33 4.62 -42.87
N ARG A 389 18.55 3.31 -43.09
CA ARG A 389 17.50 2.29 -42.94
C ARG A 389 17.07 2.12 -41.49
N LEU A 390 18.03 2.06 -40.56
CA LEU A 390 17.75 2.01 -39.12
C LEU A 390 17.02 3.28 -38.68
N LYS A 391 17.44 4.46 -39.14
CA LYS A 391 16.79 5.74 -38.86
C LYS A 391 15.33 5.73 -39.28
N SER A 392 15.05 5.22 -40.47
CA SER A 392 13.67 5.07 -40.97
C SER A 392 12.85 4.10 -40.12
N HIS A 393 13.44 2.97 -39.72
CA HIS A 393 12.80 2.00 -38.83
C HIS A 393 12.46 2.58 -37.45
N VAL A 394 13.47 3.11 -36.74
CA VAL A 394 13.29 3.69 -35.41
C VAL A 394 12.31 4.87 -35.46
N SER A 395 12.42 5.74 -36.46
CA SER A 395 11.50 6.88 -36.63
C SER A 395 10.05 6.43 -36.84
N ALA A 396 9.81 5.30 -37.50
CA ALA A 396 8.47 4.75 -37.68
C ALA A 396 7.86 4.23 -36.37
N LEU A 397 8.69 3.83 -35.40
CA LEU A 397 8.27 3.39 -34.08
C LEU A 397 8.15 4.54 -33.06
N CYS A 398 8.92 5.61 -33.23
CA CYS A 398 8.88 6.80 -32.38
C CYS A 398 7.51 7.50 -32.37
N PHE A 399 7.32 8.38 -31.39
CA PHE A 399 6.13 9.20 -31.24
C PHE A 399 6.48 10.64 -30.85
N ASP A 400 5.46 11.52 -30.86
CA ASP A 400 5.61 12.86 -30.32
C ASP A 400 5.70 12.79 -28.79
N THR A 401 6.91 13.01 -28.30
CA THR A 401 7.27 12.89 -26.89
C THR A 401 7.04 14.18 -26.11
N GLY A 402 6.72 15.30 -26.79
CA GLY A 402 6.57 16.60 -26.16
C GLY A 402 7.76 16.96 -25.25
N GLU A 403 7.48 17.49 -24.06
CA GLU A 403 8.50 17.84 -23.07
C GLU A 403 9.27 16.62 -22.53
N LEU A 404 8.65 15.43 -22.49
CA LEU A 404 9.33 14.19 -22.08
C LEU A 404 10.46 13.79 -23.04
N GLY A 405 10.40 14.28 -24.28
CA GLY A 405 11.44 14.06 -25.28
C GLY A 405 12.72 14.85 -25.04
N THR A 406 12.72 15.76 -24.07
CA THR A 406 13.85 16.66 -23.79
C THR A 406 14.72 16.11 -22.67
N GLY A 407 16.03 16.01 -22.92
CA GLY A 407 17.00 15.58 -21.92
C GLY A 407 16.93 14.08 -21.56
N ARG A 408 17.19 13.77 -20.28
CA ARG A 408 17.31 12.43 -19.72
C ARG A 408 16.19 12.18 -18.71
N LEU A 409 15.73 10.94 -18.62
CA LEU A 409 14.67 10.49 -17.72
C LEU A 409 15.16 9.30 -16.89
N TRP A 410 14.54 9.07 -15.75
CA TRP A 410 14.81 7.90 -14.92
C TRP A 410 13.93 6.75 -15.34
N HIS A 411 14.56 5.65 -15.76
CA HIS A 411 13.91 4.44 -16.22
C HIS A 411 14.04 3.33 -15.18
N PHE A 412 12.99 2.53 -15.06
CA PHE A 412 12.91 1.43 -14.10
C PHE A 412 12.68 0.11 -14.82
N HIS A 413 13.19 -0.99 -14.26
CA HIS A 413 12.70 -2.30 -14.64
C HIS A 413 11.20 -2.41 -14.27
N PRO A 414 10.27 -2.60 -15.22
CA PRO A 414 8.85 -2.40 -14.96
C PRO A 414 8.26 -3.35 -13.91
N ALA A 415 8.66 -4.63 -13.93
CA ALA A 415 8.17 -5.61 -12.96
C ALA A 415 8.65 -5.30 -11.54
N ALA A 416 9.89 -4.84 -11.37
CA ALA A 416 10.45 -4.51 -10.06
C ALA A 416 9.82 -3.23 -9.51
N PHE A 417 9.60 -2.24 -10.38
CA PHE A 417 8.84 -1.03 -10.03
C PHE A 417 7.44 -1.40 -9.50
N ILE A 418 6.67 -2.20 -10.26
CA ILE A 418 5.32 -2.61 -9.84
C ILE A 418 5.35 -3.38 -8.52
N SER A 419 6.23 -4.38 -8.39
CA SER A 419 6.36 -5.16 -7.16
C SER A 419 6.70 -4.31 -5.94
N HIS A 420 7.59 -3.33 -6.11
CA HIS A 420 7.98 -2.42 -5.04
C HIS A 420 6.86 -1.43 -4.68
N PHE A 421 6.26 -0.80 -5.69
CA PHE A 421 5.24 0.22 -5.50
C PHE A 421 3.94 -0.34 -4.91
N ARG A 422 3.65 -1.64 -5.13
CA ARG A 422 2.55 -2.35 -4.45
C ARG A 422 2.68 -2.40 -2.93
N LYS A 423 3.89 -2.23 -2.37
CA LYS A 423 4.11 -2.12 -0.92
C LYS A 423 3.65 -0.79 -0.33
N CYS A 424 3.45 0.24 -1.17
CA CYS A 424 3.09 1.59 -0.73
C CYS A 424 1.71 1.63 -0.07
N CYS A 425 0.70 1.03 -0.72
CA CYS A 425 -0.68 0.92 -0.20
C CYS A 425 -1.36 2.24 0.23
N TRP A 426 -0.77 3.40 -0.09
CA TRP A 426 -1.44 4.69 0.05
C TRP A 426 -2.56 4.81 -0.97
N LEU A 427 -3.68 5.37 -0.53
CA LEU A 427 -4.83 5.64 -1.39
C LEU A 427 -4.90 7.13 -1.72
N SER A 428 -4.80 7.43 -3.01
CA SER A 428 -5.16 8.72 -3.57
C SER A 428 -6.66 8.99 -3.40
N LYS A 429 -7.06 10.25 -3.59
CA LYS A 429 -8.49 10.64 -3.57
C LYS A 429 -9.34 9.85 -4.55
N SER A 430 -8.83 9.60 -5.76
CA SER A 430 -9.53 8.83 -6.80
C SER A 430 -9.67 7.34 -6.45
N GLU A 431 -8.66 6.75 -5.82
CA GLU A 431 -8.72 5.33 -5.42
C GLU A 431 -9.69 5.14 -4.26
N LEU A 432 -9.66 6.00 -3.23
CA LEU A 432 -10.63 5.94 -2.14
C LEU A 432 -12.07 6.13 -2.65
N LYS A 433 -12.29 7.04 -3.59
CA LYS A 433 -13.61 7.24 -4.24
C LYS A 433 -14.12 5.96 -4.90
N GLN A 434 -13.28 5.22 -5.60
CA GLN A 434 -13.68 3.97 -6.27
C GLN A 434 -14.10 2.88 -5.29
N ILE A 435 -13.53 2.85 -4.08
CA ILE A 435 -13.89 1.88 -3.03
C ILE A 435 -15.29 2.15 -2.46
N VAL A 436 -15.74 3.41 -2.44
CA VAL A 436 -17.10 3.75 -2.01
C VAL A 436 -18.08 3.40 -3.14
N PRO A 437 -19.00 2.44 -2.96
CA PRO A 437 -19.83 1.99 -4.06
C PRO A 437 -20.84 3.05 -4.52
N ARG A 438 -21.28 2.98 -5.78
CA ARG A 438 -22.34 3.83 -6.34
C ARG A 438 -23.68 3.60 -5.65
N ASN A 439 -23.98 2.34 -5.37
CA ASN A 439 -25.23 1.89 -4.78
C ASN A 439 -24.94 0.79 -3.75
N VAL A 440 -25.86 0.62 -2.80
CA VAL A 440 -25.77 -0.39 -1.76
C VAL A 440 -27.03 -1.25 -1.71
N LEU A 441 -26.85 -2.52 -1.35
CA LEU A 441 -27.94 -3.40 -0.97
C LEU A 441 -28.26 -3.19 0.52
N ARG A 442 -29.42 -2.61 0.80
CA ARG A 442 -29.91 -2.38 2.16
C ARG A 442 -31.04 -3.33 2.52
N ILE A 443 -31.01 -3.89 3.73
CA ILE A 443 -32.11 -4.66 4.31
C ILE A 443 -32.96 -3.73 5.18
N ALA A 444 -34.16 -3.38 4.72
CA ALA A 444 -35.09 -2.51 5.46
C ALA A 444 -36.08 -3.29 6.34
N GLY A 445 -36.15 -4.61 6.19
CA GLY A 445 -37.03 -5.50 6.93
C GLY A 445 -36.93 -6.93 6.44
N ARG A 446 -37.69 -7.85 7.03
CA ARG A 446 -37.72 -9.26 6.60
C ARG A 446 -38.20 -9.33 5.15
N ASN A 447 -37.33 -9.80 4.24
CA ASN A 447 -37.56 -9.85 2.79
C ASN A 447 -37.76 -8.47 2.11
N ASP A 448 -37.39 -7.35 2.74
CA ASP A 448 -37.36 -6.02 2.12
C ASP A 448 -35.91 -5.64 1.80
N TYR A 449 -35.51 -5.92 0.57
CA TYR A 449 -34.19 -5.58 0.03
C TYR A 449 -34.30 -4.42 -0.93
N ARG A 450 -33.52 -3.38 -0.67
CA ARG A 450 -33.51 -2.14 -1.46
C ARG A 450 -32.17 -1.93 -2.11
N TRP A 451 -32.20 -1.37 -3.32
CA TRP A 451 -31.02 -0.93 -4.04
C TRP A 451 -30.99 0.60 -3.99
N GLU A 452 -30.14 1.15 -3.13
CA GLU A 452 -30.14 2.57 -2.80
C GLU A 452 -28.86 3.23 -3.31
N ALA A 453 -29.00 4.36 -4.01
CA ALA A 453 -27.86 5.16 -4.44
C ALA A 453 -27.18 5.82 -3.24
N ILE A 454 -25.85 5.73 -3.18
CA ILE A 454 -25.06 6.38 -2.15
C ILE A 454 -24.77 7.82 -2.56
N THR A 455 -25.11 8.76 -1.68
CA THR A 455 -24.67 10.16 -1.79
C THR A 455 -23.28 10.29 -1.20
N TYR A 456 -22.25 10.23 -2.06
CA TYR A 456 -20.86 10.41 -1.65
C TYR A 456 -20.44 11.88 -1.82
N ARG A 457 -19.89 12.48 -0.76
CA ARG A 457 -19.46 13.89 -0.75
C ARG A 457 -17.95 13.97 -0.59
N ASP A 458 -17.26 14.31 -1.66
CA ASP A 458 -15.78 14.35 -1.74
C ASP A 458 -15.23 15.72 -2.14
N ARG A 459 -16.04 16.78 -2.08
CA ARG A 459 -15.56 18.16 -2.25
C ARG A 459 -14.54 18.52 -1.16
N ALA A 460 -13.70 19.51 -1.44
CA ALA A 460 -12.75 20.04 -0.47
C ALA A 460 -13.44 20.35 0.88
N GLY A 461 -12.84 19.89 1.98
CA GLY A 461 -13.37 20.06 3.34
C GLY A 461 -14.53 19.14 3.73
N SER A 462 -14.91 18.18 2.89
CA SER A 462 -15.85 17.12 3.30
C SER A 462 -15.18 16.14 4.27
N VAL A 463 -15.99 15.30 4.94
CA VAL A 463 -15.48 14.23 5.80
C VAL A 463 -14.53 13.31 5.02
N ALA A 464 -14.92 12.88 3.82
CA ALA A 464 -14.09 12.02 2.96
C ALA A 464 -12.77 12.69 2.54
N ASP A 465 -12.78 14.01 2.27
CA ASP A 465 -11.58 14.77 1.89
C ASP A 465 -10.62 14.93 3.08
N ASN A 466 -11.14 15.32 4.25
CA ASN A 466 -10.35 15.57 5.45
C ASN A 466 -9.75 14.29 6.04
N ILE A 467 -10.53 13.19 6.11
CA ILE A 467 -10.08 11.98 6.81
C ILE A 467 -9.10 11.13 6.01
N ARG A 468 -9.06 11.26 4.67
CA ARG A 468 -8.29 10.37 3.78
C ARG A 468 -6.83 10.22 4.18
N MET A 469 -6.15 11.33 4.47
CA MET A 469 -4.75 11.32 4.89
C MET A 469 -4.57 10.54 6.21
N HIS A 470 -5.46 10.77 7.17
CA HIS A 470 -5.42 10.10 8.47
C HIS A 470 -5.78 8.61 8.36
N ILE A 471 -6.64 8.20 7.42
CA ILE A 471 -6.87 6.79 7.08
C ILE A 471 -5.55 6.14 6.62
N ASN A 472 -4.83 6.75 5.67
CA ASN A 472 -3.54 6.22 5.20
C ASN A 472 -2.52 6.11 6.35
N ARG A 473 -2.40 7.14 7.21
CA ARG A 473 -1.51 7.11 8.39
C ARG A 473 -1.90 5.99 9.36
N ALA A 474 -3.19 5.85 9.67
CA ALA A 474 -3.69 4.79 10.55
C ALA A 474 -3.44 3.40 9.97
N MET A 475 -3.65 3.20 8.67
CA MET A 475 -3.39 1.93 8.00
C MET A 475 -1.89 1.57 8.03
N GLN A 476 -1.00 2.52 7.73
CA GLN A 476 0.45 2.31 7.80
C GLN A 476 0.93 1.96 9.21
N LYS A 477 0.48 2.73 10.21
CA LYS A 477 0.83 2.52 11.62
C LYS A 477 0.44 1.13 12.11
N HIS A 478 -0.77 0.68 11.79
CA HIS A 478 -1.37 -0.55 12.33
C HIS A 478 -1.23 -1.75 11.39
N LEU A 479 -0.29 -1.71 10.44
CA LEU A 479 0.00 -2.79 9.48
C LEU A 479 -1.22 -3.22 8.64
N ILE A 480 -2.13 -2.30 8.34
CA ILE A 480 -3.23 -2.52 7.40
C ILE A 480 -2.71 -2.25 5.98
N THR A 481 -1.63 -2.95 5.62
CA THR A 481 -0.76 -2.64 4.46
C THR A 481 -0.75 -3.77 3.42
N THR A 482 -1.80 -4.61 3.41
CA THR A 482 -2.06 -5.56 2.32
C THR A 482 -3.42 -5.23 1.69
N PRO A 483 -3.60 -5.48 0.38
CA PRO A 483 -4.88 -5.23 -0.29
C PRO A 483 -6.10 -5.86 0.42
N LEU A 484 -5.95 -7.07 0.96
CA LEU A 484 -7.03 -7.79 1.65
C LEU A 484 -7.33 -7.21 3.03
N ARG A 485 -6.30 -6.83 3.80
CA ARG A 485 -6.48 -6.12 5.08
C ARG A 485 -7.18 -4.77 4.87
N ILE A 486 -6.78 -4.02 3.85
CA ILE A 486 -7.42 -2.74 3.48
C ILE A 486 -8.88 -2.97 3.09
N ALA A 487 -9.18 -4.00 2.29
CA ALA A 487 -10.55 -4.35 1.93
C ALA A 487 -11.42 -4.70 3.15
N CYS A 488 -10.88 -5.43 4.13
CA CYS A 488 -11.56 -5.71 5.39
C CYS A 488 -11.79 -4.45 6.24
N PHE A 489 -10.75 -3.62 6.40
CA PHE A 489 -10.80 -2.41 7.21
C PHE A 489 -11.78 -1.38 6.64
N LEU A 490 -11.62 -1.02 5.35
CA LEU A 490 -12.47 -0.04 4.69
C LEU A 490 -13.88 -0.58 4.42
N GLY A 491 -14.02 -1.88 4.15
CA GLY A 491 -15.31 -2.54 4.00
C GLY A 491 -16.22 -2.33 5.22
N ASN A 492 -15.62 -2.33 6.41
CA ASN A 492 -16.31 -1.99 7.64
C ASN A 492 -16.40 -0.47 7.81
N GLY A 493 -15.29 0.25 7.82
CA GLY A 493 -15.27 1.66 8.23
C GLY A 493 -16.07 2.61 7.35
N ILE A 494 -16.12 2.37 6.03
CA ILE A 494 -16.91 3.18 5.11
C ILE A 494 -18.41 2.98 5.36
N GLN A 495 -18.87 1.76 5.69
CA GLN A 495 -20.27 1.53 6.01
C GLN A 495 -20.65 2.16 7.36
N GLU A 496 -19.80 2.01 8.37
CA GLU A 496 -20.01 2.55 9.73
C GLU A 496 -20.15 4.08 9.75
N THR A 497 -19.48 4.76 8.82
CA THR A 497 -19.48 6.23 8.70
C THR A 497 -20.56 6.78 7.77
N THR A 498 -21.55 5.94 7.41
CA THR A 498 -22.54 6.28 6.38
C THR A 498 -21.87 6.77 5.10
N TRP A 499 -20.96 5.94 4.57
CA TRP A 499 -20.23 6.19 3.31
C TRP A 499 -19.26 7.38 3.40
N LEU A 500 -18.58 7.54 4.54
CA LEU A 500 -17.77 8.73 4.88
C LEU A 500 -18.59 10.03 4.88
N GLY A 501 -19.86 9.94 5.29
CA GLY A 501 -20.77 11.08 5.43
C GLY A 501 -20.81 11.68 6.83
N THR A 502 -20.53 10.88 7.85
CA THR A 502 -20.49 11.27 9.28
C THR A 502 -19.48 10.41 10.04
N MET A 503 -18.88 10.95 11.09
CA MET A 503 -18.02 10.20 12.04
C MET A 503 -18.74 9.94 13.36
N GLU A 504 -20.05 10.14 13.39
CA GLU A 504 -20.85 10.10 14.60
C GLU A 504 -22.15 9.33 14.36
N GLU A 505 -22.44 8.39 15.26
CA GLU A 505 -23.74 7.74 15.33
C GLU A 505 -24.84 8.77 15.65
N GLY A 506 -26.02 8.61 15.07
CA GLY A 506 -27.19 9.37 15.48
C GLY A 506 -27.55 9.05 16.94
N TYR A 507 -27.27 9.98 17.86
CA TYR A 507 -27.51 9.73 19.29
C TYR A 507 -28.91 10.12 19.77
N ARG A 508 -29.67 10.91 19.00
CA ARG A 508 -31.02 11.40 19.35
C ARG A 508 -32.08 10.84 18.41
N TYR A 509 -33.03 10.12 18.96
CA TYR A 509 -34.15 9.50 18.25
C TYR A 509 -35.44 10.28 18.49
N THR A 510 -36.34 10.21 17.50
CA THR A 510 -37.69 10.74 17.58
C THR A 510 -38.67 9.58 17.43
N GLU A 511 -39.49 9.35 18.45
CA GLU A 511 -40.61 8.44 18.39
C GLU A 511 -41.82 9.19 17.85
N THR A 512 -42.45 8.66 16.80
CA THR A 512 -43.66 9.22 16.22
C THR A 512 -44.80 8.22 16.28
N ASP A 513 -46.02 8.70 16.48
CA ASP A 513 -47.23 7.89 16.40
C ASP A 513 -47.36 7.30 14.98
N PRO A 514 -47.45 5.97 14.83
CA PRO A 514 -47.46 5.32 13.51
C PRO A 514 -48.66 5.68 12.62
N ARG A 515 -49.75 6.20 13.20
CA ARG A 515 -50.99 6.54 12.48
C ARG A 515 -51.08 8.03 12.15
N THR A 516 -50.64 8.89 13.06
CA THR A 516 -50.76 10.35 12.92
C THR A 516 -49.45 11.04 12.54
N HIS A 517 -48.33 10.31 12.59
CA HIS A 517 -46.96 10.85 12.44
C HIS A 517 -46.59 11.96 13.42
N GLN A 518 -47.40 12.19 14.48
CA GLN A 518 -47.08 13.17 15.52
C GLN A 518 -45.93 12.67 16.40
N VAL A 519 -45.04 13.57 16.81
CA VAL A 519 -43.93 13.25 17.70
C VAL A 519 -44.45 12.89 19.09
N ILE A 520 -44.27 11.63 19.50
CA ILE A 520 -44.57 11.14 20.84
C ILE A 520 -43.52 11.65 21.82
N ARG A 521 -42.23 11.45 21.50
CA ARG A 521 -41.11 11.91 22.32
C ARG A 521 -39.79 11.93 21.56
N ARG A 522 -38.81 12.66 22.08
CA ARG A 522 -37.41 12.60 21.65
C ARG A 522 -36.57 12.06 22.80
N TYR A 523 -35.69 11.10 22.53
CA TYR A 523 -34.84 10.48 23.54
C TYR A 523 -33.46 10.19 22.96
N ASN A 524 -32.45 10.13 23.81
CA ASN A 524 -31.13 9.71 23.39
C ASN A 524 -31.02 8.18 23.41
N ILE A 525 -30.10 7.62 22.65
CA ILE A 525 -29.74 6.21 22.80
C ILE A 525 -29.34 5.90 24.25
N TRP A 526 -29.66 4.70 24.73
CA TRP A 526 -29.50 4.37 26.14
C TRP A 526 -28.06 4.44 26.65
N TYR A 527 -27.07 4.36 25.77
CA TYR A 527 -25.66 4.49 26.15
C TYR A 527 -25.10 5.90 25.93
N TYR A 528 -25.94 6.90 25.68
CA TYR A 528 -25.50 8.30 25.64
C TYR A 528 -24.83 8.71 26.96
N PRO A 529 -23.72 9.48 26.94
CA PRO A 529 -23.01 10.08 25.78
C PRO A 529 -21.92 9.19 25.13
N TRP A 530 -21.84 7.91 25.48
CA TRP A 530 -20.83 6.93 25.07
C TRP A 530 -21.20 6.15 23.79
N TYR A 531 -21.81 6.84 22.82
CA TYR A 531 -22.23 6.29 21.54
C TYR A 531 -21.11 6.21 20.49
N GLY A 532 -21.39 5.61 19.34
CA GLY A 532 -20.42 5.36 18.27
C GLY A 532 -19.80 6.62 17.70
N ARG A 533 -18.46 6.67 17.67
CA ARG A 533 -17.68 7.73 17.00
C ARG A 533 -16.50 7.17 16.21
N GLY A 534 -16.06 7.91 15.21
CA GLY A 534 -14.91 7.58 14.37
C GLY A 534 -15.20 6.49 13.34
N LEU A 535 -14.14 6.05 12.65
CA LEU A 535 -14.26 5.23 11.44
C LEU A 535 -14.82 3.83 11.71
N LEU A 536 -14.58 3.23 12.88
CA LEU A 536 -15.16 1.94 13.30
C LEU A 536 -16.11 2.07 14.50
N GLN A 537 -16.67 3.27 14.71
CA GLN A 537 -17.71 3.53 15.71
C GLN A 537 -17.33 3.04 17.12
N LEU A 538 -16.25 3.59 17.67
CA LEU A 538 -15.82 3.40 19.07
C LEU A 538 -17.01 3.68 20.00
N THR A 539 -17.46 2.67 20.74
CA THR A 539 -18.74 2.68 21.47
C THR A 539 -18.56 2.04 22.82
N ASN A 540 -19.30 2.53 23.82
CA ASN A 540 -19.31 2.15 25.24
C ASN A 540 -18.11 2.68 26.06
N PRO A 541 -18.29 2.93 27.38
CA PRO A 541 -17.23 3.48 28.22
C PRO A 541 -15.92 2.68 28.19
N GLU A 542 -16.00 1.34 28.27
CA GLU A 542 -14.83 0.46 28.32
C GLU A 542 -13.91 0.68 27.11
N ASN A 543 -14.47 0.68 25.90
CA ASN A 543 -13.69 0.87 24.69
C ASN A 543 -13.09 2.28 24.58
N TYR A 544 -13.81 3.32 25.00
CA TYR A 544 -13.25 4.67 25.06
C TYR A 544 -12.09 4.77 26.04
N PHE A 545 -12.23 4.24 27.25
CA PHE A 545 -11.16 4.26 28.25
C PHE A 545 -9.97 3.39 27.83
N ASP A 546 -10.19 2.26 27.20
CA ASP A 546 -9.10 1.44 26.66
C ASP A 546 -8.36 2.17 25.53
N TYR A 547 -9.08 2.90 24.67
CA TYR A 547 -8.45 3.77 23.67
C TYR A 547 -7.66 4.90 24.33
N PHE A 548 -8.20 5.53 25.39
CA PHE A 548 -7.47 6.57 26.13
C PHE A 548 -6.19 6.02 26.76
N SER A 549 -6.24 4.82 27.36
CA SER A 549 -5.05 4.11 27.84
C SER A 549 -4.05 3.84 26.73
N PHE A 550 -4.51 3.37 25.57
CA PHE A 550 -3.66 3.16 24.40
C PHE A 550 -2.97 4.46 23.95
N ARG A 551 -3.66 5.60 24.04
CA ARG A 551 -3.12 6.95 23.77
C ARG A 551 -2.25 7.52 24.90
N GLY A 552 -1.99 6.77 25.97
CA GLY A 552 -1.21 7.25 27.12
C GLY A 552 -1.90 8.32 27.97
N ARG A 553 -3.22 8.45 27.87
CA ARG A 553 -3.99 9.46 28.60
C ARG A 553 -4.28 8.99 30.02
N THR A 554 -4.06 9.87 30.99
CA THR A 554 -4.35 9.59 32.41
C THR A 554 -5.76 10.06 32.76
N TYR A 555 -6.49 9.25 33.52
CA TYR A 555 -7.84 9.57 34.00
C TYR A 555 -8.11 8.91 35.37
N PRO A 556 -9.13 9.36 36.14
CA PRO A 556 -9.47 8.74 37.42
C PRO A 556 -10.10 7.34 37.25
N GLU A 557 -9.47 6.31 37.82
CA GLU A 557 -9.91 4.91 37.65
C GLU A 557 -11.28 4.64 38.28
N ASN A 558 -11.66 5.38 39.32
CA ASN A 558 -13.00 5.30 39.91
C ASN A 558 -14.10 5.72 38.93
N ILE A 559 -13.84 6.73 38.08
CA ILE A 559 -14.80 7.19 37.07
C ILE A 559 -14.93 6.16 35.95
N ARG A 560 -13.80 5.62 35.47
CA ARG A 560 -13.78 4.52 34.50
C ARG A 560 -14.63 3.35 34.99
N ASN A 561 -14.35 2.87 36.20
CA ASN A 561 -15.03 1.70 36.76
C ASN A 561 -16.52 1.94 37.00
N ALA A 562 -16.91 3.12 37.48
CA ALA A 562 -18.32 3.48 37.68
C ALA A 562 -19.11 3.44 36.36
N LEU A 563 -18.57 4.07 35.31
CA LEU A 563 -19.24 4.13 33.99
C LEU A 563 -19.32 2.76 33.31
N ILE A 564 -18.26 1.95 33.39
CA ILE A 564 -18.27 0.57 32.87
C ILE A 564 -19.31 -0.27 33.61
N SER A 565 -19.33 -0.20 34.95
CA SER A 565 -20.30 -0.93 35.77
C SER A 565 -21.74 -0.53 35.43
N GLU A 566 -22.00 0.76 35.29
CA GLU A 566 -23.31 1.28 34.92
C GLU A 566 -23.74 0.83 33.52
N TYR A 567 -22.83 0.92 32.53
CA TYR A 567 -23.10 0.42 31.20
C TYR A 567 -23.45 -1.08 31.21
N ASN A 568 -22.71 -1.89 31.96
CA ASN A 568 -22.98 -3.33 32.09
C ASN A 568 -24.31 -3.62 32.80
N ARG A 569 -24.70 -2.81 33.78
CA ARG A 569 -26.03 -2.87 34.44
C ARG A 569 -27.15 -2.61 33.42
N LEU A 570 -27.03 -1.56 32.62
CA LEU A 570 -28.02 -1.20 31.59
C LEU A 570 -28.03 -2.18 30.40
N PHE A 571 -26.87 -2.75 30.06
CA PHE A 571 -26.73 -3.74 29.01
C PHE A 571 -27.51 -5.01 29.37
N SER A 572 -27.32 -5.52 30.60
CA SER A 572 -27.99 -6.71 31.13
C SER A 572 -29.46 -6.49 31.49
N ARG A 573 -29.85 -5.27 31.88
CA ARG A 573 -31.24 -4.93 32.30
C ARG A 573 -31.89 -3.93 31.35
N ARG A 574 -32.41 -4.44 30.22
CA ARG A 574 -32.98 -3.61 29.14
C ARG A 574 -34.12 -2.69 29.59
N ASN A 575 -34.89 -3.08 30.60
CA ASN A 575 -36.01 -2.29 31.14
C ASN A 575 -35.58 -1.03 31.91
N LEU A 576 -34.30 -0.90 32.28
CA LEU A 576 -33.77 0.25 33.02
C LEU A 576 -33.16 1.34 32.12
N ARG A 577 -32.84 0.98 30.87
CA ARG A 577 -32.13 1.81 29.87
C ARG A 577 -32.63 3.26 29.72
N TYR A 578 -33.92 3.47 29.90
CA TYR A 578 -34.57 4.77 29.70
C TYR A 578 -35.32 5.29 30.94
N THR A 579 -35.30 4.54 32.03
CA THR A 579 -36.03 4.86 33.26
C THR A 579 -35.11 5.14 34.44
N ASP A 580 -33.93 4.52 34.45
CA ASP A 580 -32.97 4.55 35.56
C ASP A 580 -31.55 4.44 34.98
N ASN A 581 -31.08 5.52 34.34
CA ASN A 581 -29.84 5.56 33.57
C ASN A 581 -28.91 6.63 34.11
N HIS A 582 -27.74 6.20 34.57
CA HIS A 582 -26.75 7.04 35.24
C HIS A 582 -25.46 7.19 34.44
N LEU A 583 -25.49 7.13 33.11
CA LEU A 583 -24.28 7.29 32.26
C LEU A 583 -23.90 8.76 31.98
N SER A 584 -24.68 9.72 32.46
CA SER A 584 -24.47 11.14 32.13
C SER A 584 -23.14 11.69 32.66
N ASP A 585 -22.57 12.65 31.93
CA ASP A 585 -21.33 13.33 32.35
C ASP A 585 -21.50 14.07 33.68
N THR A 586 -22.64 14.75 33.84
CA THR A 586 -22.95 15.56 35.04
C THR A 586 -23.02 14.72 36.30
N GLU A 587 -23.72 13.58 36.24
CA GLU A 587 -23.91 12.72 37.42
C GLU A 587 -22.62 12.04 37.87
N ASN A 588 -21.80 11.62 36.91
CA ASN A 588 -20.52 10.97 37.19
C ASN A 588 -19.37 11.96 37.40
N HIS A 589 -19.64 13.27 37.34
CA HIS A 589 -18.65 14.34 37.42
C HIS A 589 -17.47 14.09 36.48
N VAL A 590 -17.76 13.70 35.23
CA VAL A 590 -16.74 13.34 34.25
C VAL A 590 -15.85 14.56 33.94
N PRO A 591 -14.52 14.48 34.10
CA PRO A 591 -13.60 15.56 33.80
C PRO A 591 -13.74 16.08 32.35
N GLU A 592 -13.59 17.39 32.18
CA GLU A 592 -13.68 18.05 30.87
C GLU A 592 -12.73 17.45 29.83
N ASP A 593 -11.53 17.05 30.25
CA ASP A 593 -10.57 16.38 29.37
C ASP A 593 -11.11 15.07 28.79
N ILE A 594 -11.79 14.26 29.60
CA ILE A 594 -12.39 12.99 29.14
C ILE A 594 -13.55 13.25 28.17
N ILE A 595 -14.38 14.25 28.47
CA ILE A 595 -15.47 14.68 27.58
C ILE A 595 -14.90 15.14 26.24
N ARG A 596 -13.85 15.97 26.27
CA ARG A 596 -13.15 16.47 25.08
C ARG A 596 -12.54 15.32 24.28
N TRP A 597 -11.79 14.43 24.93
CA TRP A 597 -11.17 13.26 24.28
C TRP A 597 -12.20 12.35 23.62
N ARG A 598 -13.33 12.09 24.29
CA ARG A 598 -14.44 11.32 23.73
C ARG A 598 -15.00 12.00 22.48
N ASN A 599 -15.25 13.31 22.54
CA ASN A 599 -15.82 14.07 21.42
C ASN A 599 -14.83 14.19 20.24
N ASN A 600 -13.53 14.30 20.51
CA ASN A 600 -12.50 14.35 19.47
C ASN A 600 -12.53 13.13 18.54
N VAL A 601 -12.98 11.96 19.00
CA VAL A 601 -13.10 10.75 18.16
C VAL A 601 -14.03 10.95 16.96
N SER A 602 -14.97 11.90 16.99
CA SER A 602 -15.78 12.27 15.83
C SER A 602 -15.42 13.62 15.20
N SER A 603 -14.86 14.56 15.98
CA SER A 603 -14.57 15.92 15.48
C SER A 603 -13.15 16.13 14.97
N ASP A 604 -12.21 15.24 15.30
CA ASP A 604 -10.81 15.28 14.86
C ASP A 604 -10.50 14.08 13.95
N SER A 605 -9.95 14.34 12.77
CA SER A 605 -9.75 13.31 11.75
C SER A 605 -8.64 12.31 12.12
N HIS A 606 -7.63 12.75 12.88
CA HIS A 606 -6.59 11.85 13.40
C HIS A 606 -7.18 10.91 14.44
N GLU A 607 -7.91 11.42 15.43
CA GLU A 607 -8.54 10.60 16.46
C GLU A 607 -9.60 9.64 15.89
N ALA A 608 -10.36 10.07 14.88
CA ALA A 608 -11.34 9.23 14.18
C ALA A 608 -10.70 8.03 13.46
N ALA A 609 -9.54 8.22 12.83
CA ALA A 609 -8.80 7.15 12.15
C ALA A 609 -7.95 6.30 13.13
N SER A 610 -7.30 6.94 14.11
CA SER A 610 -6.47 6.30 15.13
C SER A 610 -7.28 5.34 16.02
N SER A 611 -8.49 5.73 16.42
CA SER A 611 -9.39 4.85 17.18
C SER A 611 -9.79 3.58 16.41
N ALA A 612 -9.96 3.68 15.09
CA ALA A 612 -10.21 2.52 14.24
C ALA A 612 -8.98 1.61 14.08
N GLY A 613 -7.79 2.19 13.94
CA GLY A 613 -6.53 1.44 13.98
C GLY A 613 -6.31 0.72 15.31
N PHE A 614 -6.67 1.37 16.42
CA PHE A 614 -6.69 0.75 17.75
C PHE A 614 -7.63 -0.46 17.81
N TYR A 615 -8.88 -0.33 17.34
CA TYR A 615 -9.80 -1.48 17.27
C TYR A 615 -9.27 -2.62 16.40
N TRP A 616 -8.66 -2.29 15.26
CA TRP A 616 -8.04 -3.28 14.39
C TRP A 616 -7.03 -4.17 15.13
N VAL A 617 -6.13 -3.54 15.89
CA VAL A 617 -5.08 -4.27 16.62
C VAL A 617 -5.58 -4.87 17.94
N LYS A 618 -6.53 -4.23 18.65
CA LYS A 618 -7.12 -4.77 19.89
C LYS A 618 -7.94 -6.03 19.62
N SER A 619 -8.68 -6.07 18.51
CA SER A 619 -9.58 -7.18 18.16
C SER A 619 -8.92 -8.26 17.29
N ASN A 620 -7.60 -8.20 17.07
CA ASN A 620 -6.86 -9.12 16.19
C ASN A 620 -7.49 -9.25 14.78
N MET A 621 -8.04 -8.17 14.23
CA MET A 621 -8.71 -8.23 12.92
C MET A 621 -7.78 -8.73 11.80
N ALA A 622 -6.50 -8.40 11.88
CA ALA A 622 -5.47 -8.82 10.92
C ALA A 622 -5.41 -10.35 10.76
N LEU A 623 -5.51 -11.10 11.87
CA LEU A 623 -5.51 -12.57 11.86
C LEU A 623 -6.59 -13.13 10.94
N TYR A 624 -7.79 -12.54 10.96
CA TYR A 624 -8.91 -12.98 10.15
C TYR A 624 -8.83 -12.45 8.71
N ALA A 625 -8.32 -11.24 8.52
CA ALA A 625 -8.15 -10.63 7.21
C ALA A 625 -7.02 -11.25 6.38
N ASP A 626 -6.11 -12.00 7.01
CA ASP A 626 -5.06 -12.76 6.32
C ASP A 626 -5.51 -14.17 5.89
N ASN A 627 -6.69 -14.63 6.31
CA ASN A 627 -7.26 -15.90 5.86
C ASN A 627 -7.61 -15.84 4.36
N GLY A 628 -7.72 -17.01 3.72
CA GLY A 628 -8.12 -17.09 2.30
C GLY A 628 -9.48 -16.45 2.00
N HIS A 629 -9.50 -15.47 1.11
CA HIS A 629 -10.72 -14.79 0.69
C HIS A 629 -11.43 -15.52 -0.46
N VAL A 630 -12.04 -16.68 -0.20
CA VAL A 630 -12.90 -17.33 -1.21
C VAL A 630 -14.19 -16.51 -1.37
N LEU A 631 -14.39 -15.91 -2.55
CA LEU A 631 -15.55 -15.08 -2.84
C LEU A 631 -16.77 -15.95 -3.12
N GLU A 632 -17.84 -15.71 -2.37
CA GLU A 632 -19.17 -16.26 -2.60
C GLU A 632 -20.01 -15.22 -3.35
N ARG A 633 -20.59 -15.62 -4.49
CA ARG A 633 -21.53 -14.79 -5.26
C ARG A 633 -22.93 -14.89 -4.69
N CYS A 634 -23.43 -13.81 -4.09
CA CYS A 634 -24.77 -13.77 -3.50
C CYS A 634 -25.74 -13.02 -4.41
N SER A 635 -26.90 -13.64 -4.71
CA SER A 635 -27.96 -13.05 -5.53
C SER A 635 -29.16 -12.66 -4.69
N VAL A 636 -29.63 -11.42 -4.80
CA VAL A 636 -30.77 -10.90 -4.02
C VAL A 636 -31.76 -10.20 -4.93
N ASN A 637 -33.04 -10.53 -4.81
CA ASN A 637 -34.10 -9.84 -5.51
C ASN A 637 -34.46 -8.55 -4.76
N THR A 638 -34.31 -7.40 -5.42
CA THR A 638 -34.52 -6.07 -4.83
C THR A 638 -35.82 -5.44 -5.31
N GLN A 639 -36.46 -4.66 -4.44
CA GLN A 639 -37.69 -3.97 -4.78
C GLN A 639 -37.46 -2.98 -5.93
N GLY A 640 -38.18 -3.19 -7.04
CA GLY A 640 -38.18 -2.31 -8.21
C GLY A 640 -36.90 -2.29 -9.04
N ASN A 641 -35.85 -3.02 -8.66
CA ASN A 641 -34.52 -2.96 -9.30
C ASN A 641 -33.99 -4.33 -9.76
N GLY A 642 -34.81 -5.37 -9.66
CA GLY A 642 -34.49 -6.72 -10.11
C GLY A 642 -33.44 -7.41 -9.23
N ILE A 643 -32.80 -8.44 -9.79
CA ILE A 643 -31.75 -9.18 -9.09
C ILE A 643 -30.48 -8.33 -9.03
N LYS A 644 -29.91 -8.21 -7.84
CA LYS A 644 -28.61 -7.60 -7.56
C LYS A 644 -27.65 -8.62 -6.96
N ILE A 645 -26.38 -8.42 -7.27
CA ILE A 645 -25.29 -9.32 -6.91
C ILE A 645 -24.33 -8.59 -5.99
N TYR A 646 -23.96 -9.25 -4.90
CA TYR A 646 -22.87 -8.84 -4.02
C TYR A 646 -21.99 -10.04 -3.73
N TYR A 647 -20.79 -9.78 -3.19
CA TYR A 647 -19.82 -10.82 -2.88
C TYR A 647 -19.42 -10.76 -1.42
N ARG A 648 -19.31 -11.92 -0.80
CA ARG A 648 -18.83 -12.08 0.59
C ARG A 648 -17.71 -13.10 0.66
N SER A 649 -17.00 -13.15 1.77
CA SER A 649 -16.07 -14.25 2.08
C SER A 649 -16.12 -14.57 3.57
N GLN A 650 -15.69 -15.77 3.95
CA GLN A 650 -15.57 -16.14 5.36
C GLN A 650 -14.54 -15.28 6.11
N ALA A 651 -13.40 -14.97 5.47
CA ALA A 651 -12.38 -14.08 6.03
C ALA A 651 -12.95 -12.68 6.35
N PHE A 652 -13.70 -12.10 5.40
CA PHE A 652 -14.34 -10.80 5.61
C PHE A 652 -15.43 -10.83 6.68
N TRP A 653 -16.20 -11.92 6.75
CA TRP A 653 -17.15 -12.15 7.84
C TRP A 653 -16.46 -12.15 9.19
N GLN A 654 -15.41 -12.97 9.36
CA GLN A 654 -14.68 -13.09 10.61
C GLN A 654 -14.05 -11.76 11.03
N ALA A 655 -13.40 -11.06 10.11
CA ALA A 655 -12.83 -9.74 10.37
C ALA A 655 -13.90 -8.73 10.82
N SER A 656 -15.08 -8.72 10.18
CA SER A 656 -16.19 -7.83 10.54
C SER A 656 -16.81 -8.20 11.89
N ALA A 657 -16.98 -9.50 12.17
CA ALA A 657 -17.50 -10.02 13.42
C ALA A 657 -16.54 -9.80 14.61
N ALA A 658 -15.22 -9.80 14.39
CA ALA A 658 -14.22 -9.56 15.43
C ALA A 658 -14.39 -8.20 16.15
N VAL A 659 -14.93 -7.19 15.46
CA VAL A 659 -15.22 -5.87 16.05
C VAL A 659 -16.66 -5.75 16.49
N ASN A 660 -17.60 -6.20 15.66
CA ASN A 660 -19.02 -5.89 15.84
C ASN A 660 -19.82 -6.98 16.56
N LEU A 661 -19.39 -8.24 16.51
CA LEU A 661 -20.11 -9.35 17.12
C LEU A 661 -19.20 -10.57 17.41
N PRO A 662 -18.24 -10.47 18.35
CA PRO A 662 -17.22 -11.50 18.55
C PRO A 662 -17.78 -12.91 18.81
N SER A 663 -18.92 -12.98 19.51
CA SER A 663 -19.63 -14.26 19.79
C SER A 663 -20.10 -15.03 18.55
N GLN A 664 -20.11 -14.41 17.36
CA GLN A 664 -20.57 -15.02 16.11
C GLN A 664 -19.44 -15.15 15.08
N ILE A 665 -18.19 -15.01 15.50
CA ILE A 665 -17.04 -15.01 14.57
C ILE A 665 -16.97 -16.27 13.71
N ASP A 666 -17.22 -17.43 14.29
CA ASP A 666 -17.23 -18.72 13.58
C ASP A 666 -18.59 -19.07 12.98
N ASN A 667 -19.61 -18.22 13.18
CA ASN A 667 -20.95 -18.44 12.65
C ASN A 667 -21.20 -17.63 11.36
N GLY A 668 -20.57 -18.06 10.26
CA GLY A 668 -20.73 -17.40 8.95
C GLY A 668 -22.17 -17.40 8.39
N GLN A 669 -23.06 -18.22 8.93
CA GLN A 669 -24.47 -18.29 8.53
C GLN A 669 -25.36 -17.32 9.32
N TYR A 670 -24.82 -16.66 10.35
CA TYR A 670 -25.54 -15.68 11.14
C TYR A 670 -25.93 -14.47 10.29
N GLN A 671 -27.22 -14.12 10.28
CA GLN A 671 -27.74 -13.00 9.48
C GLN A 671 -27.93 -11.70 10.30
N GLY A 672 -27.56 -11.71 11.59
CA GLY A 672 -27.81 -10.59 12.50
C GLY A 672 -26.66 -9.60 12.64
N LEU A 673 -25.57 -9.74 11.87
CA LEU A 673 -24.51 -8.73 11.85
C LEU A 673 -25.03 -7.51 11.08
N ASN A 674 -25.27 -6.42 11.81
CA ASN A 674 -25.90 -5.23 11.26
C ASN A 674 -25.09 -4.64 10.09
N GLY A 675 -25.77 -4.38 8.98
CA GLY A 675 -25.17 -3.81 7.77
C GLY A 675 -24.18 -4.72 7.06
N PHE A 676 -24.11 -6.03 7.34
CA PHE A 676 -23.08 -6.89 6.71
C PHE A 676 -23.19 -6.93 5.18
N HIS A 677 -24.40 -6.87 4.63
CA HIS A 677 -24.63 -6.86 3.17
C HIS A 677 -24.15 -5.55 2.56
N ASP A 678 -24.37 -4.45 3.27
CA ASP A 678 -23.91 -3.11 2.94
C ASP A 678 -22.38 -3.05 2.92
N ARG A 679 -21.72 -3.61 3.95
CA ARG A 679 -20.26 -3.79 4.05
C ARG A 679 -19.71 -4.62 2.88
N CYS A 680 -20.42 -5.67 2.46
CA CYS A 680 -20.01 -6.51 1.34
C CYS A 680 -19.96 -5.75 0.00
N CYS A 681 -20.77 -4.71 -0.19
CA CYS A 681 -20.72 -3.87 -1.39
C CYS A 681 -19.43 -3.03 -1.44
N VAL A 682 -19.00 -2.50 -0.29
CA VAL A 682 -17.71 -1.79 -0.18
C VAL A 682 -16.55 -2.77 -0.35
N TYR A 683 -16.62 -3.93 0.32
CA TYR A 683 -15.62 -4.97 0.21
C TYR A 683 -15.44 -5.44 -1.23
N GLY A 684 -16.52 -5.69 -1.98
CA GLY A 684 -16.46 -6.02 -3.40
C GLY A 684 -15.78 -4.93 -4.24
N SER A 685 -16.08 -3.67 -3.96
CA SER A 685 -15.42 -2.52 -4.63
C SER A 685 -13.92 -2.47 -4.28
N ALA A 686 -13.56 -2.67 -3.01
CA ALA A 686 -12.18 -2.72 -2.55
C ALA A 686 -11.38 -3.87 -3.19
N ILE A 687 -11.95 -5.08 -3.27
CA ILE A 687 -11.31 -6.21 -3.94
C ILE A 687 -11.02 -5.89 -5.41
N ALA A 688 -11.97 -5.27 -6.11
CA ALA A 688 -11.80 -4.92 -7.51
C ALA A 688 -10.72 -3.85 -7.72
N VAL A 689 -10.62 -2.86 -6.83
CA VAL A 689 -9.64 -1.77 -6.93
C VAL A 689 -8.24 -2.22 -6.52
N LEU A 690 -8.12 -2.99 -5.43
CA LEU A 690 -6.85 -3.22 -4.73
C LEU A 690 -6.16 -4.55 -5.09
N THR A 691 -6.89 -5.52 -5.62
CA THR A 691 -6.37 -6.90 -5.80
C THR A 691 -6.32 -7.32 -7.29
N GLU A 692 -5.75 -8.51 -7.53
CA GLU A 692 -5.87 -9.24 -8.81
C GLU A 692 -6.98 -10.30 -8.78
N GLN A 693 -7.75 -10.38 -7.69
CA GLN A 693 -8.75 -11.41 -7.53
C GLN A 693 -9.92 -11.18 -8.48
N LYS A 694 -10.27 -12.21 -9.25
CA LYS A 694 -11.44 -12.21 -10.12
C LYS A 694 -12.69 -12.63 -9.35
N PHE A 695 -13.82 -12.05 -9.73
CA PHE A 695 -15.13 -12.34 -9.15
C PHE A 695 -15.78 -13.54 -9.87
N PRO A 696 -16.40 -14.46 -9.12
CA PRO A 696 -17.14 -15.57 -9.72
C PRO A 696 -18.36 -15.08 -10.52
N ASP A 697 -18.63 -15.74 -11.63
CA ASP A 697 -19.87 -15.61 -12.42
C ASP A 697 -21.01 -16.49 -11.85
N SER A 698 -22.14 -16.59 -12.57
CA SER A 698 -23.28 -17.43 -12.17
C SER A 698 -22.97 -18.94 -12.11
N ASN A 699 -21.88 -19.38 -12.73
CA ASN A 699 -21.40 -20.77 -12.73
C ASN A 699 -20.24 -20.96 -11.74
N ASN A 700 -19.96 -19.95 -10.91
CA ASN A 700 -18.88 -19.93 -9.94
C ASN A 700 -17.46 -19.92 -10.55
N ASN A 701 -17.33 -19.51 -11.82
CA ASN A 701 -16.03 -19.35 -12.48
C ASN A 701 -15.46 -17.96 -12.18
N PRO A 702 -14.21 -17.82 -11.67
CA PRO A 702 -13.61 -16.53 -11.34
C PRO A 702 -13.14 -15.79 -12.61
N VAL A 703 -14.06 -15.14 -13.32
CA VAL A 703 -13.81 -14.53 -14.63
C VAL A 703 -14.00 -13.02 -14.67
N ASN A 704 -14.79 -12.46 -13.74
CA ASN A 704 -15.16 -11.05 -13.77
C ASN A 704 -14.08 -10.18 -13.11
N GLU A 705 -13.70 -9.07 -13.73
CA GLU A 705 -12.69 -8.13 -13.18
C GLU A 705 -13.26 -7.17 -12.13
N GLN A 706 -14.59 -7.05 -12.10
CA GLN A 706 -15.35 -6.12 -11.26
C GLN A 706 -16.68 -6.77 -10.81
N PRO A 707 -17.33 -6.25 -9.75
CA PRO A 707 -18.63 -6.74 -9.30
C PRO A 707 -19.72 -6.54 -10.37
N GLU A 708 -20.59 -7.53 -10.55
CA GLU A 708 -21.61 -7.53 -11.63
C GLU A 708 -22.67 -6.41 -11.53
N SER A 709 -22.97 -5.89 -10.34
CA SER A 709 -24.02 -4.87 -10.14
C SER A 709 -23.52 -3.42 -10.26
N ASP A 710 -22.48 -3.18 -11.08
CA ASP A 710 -21.90 -1.87 -11.40
C ASP A 710 -21.70 -0.97 -10.16
N GLN A 711 -20.90 -1.46 -9.22
CA GLN A 711 -20.71 -0.80 -7.93
C GLN A 711 -19.61 0.28 -7.98
N LEU A 712 -18.68 0.26 -8.94
CA LEU A 712 -17.48 1.10 -8.91
C LEU A 712 -17.73 2.55 -9.34
N ARG A 713 -17.18 3.52 -8.60
CA ARG A 713 -17.21 4.96 -8.96
C ARG A 713 -16.05 5.34 -9.89
N ARG A 714 -16.21 5.01 -11.17
CA ARG A 714 -15.25 5.30 -12.26
C ARG A 714 -15.57 6.55 -13.10
N GLU A 715 -16.24 7.54 -12.49
CA GLU A 715 -16.65 8.83 -13.09
C GLU A 715 -16.02 10.02 -12.39
#